data_AF-A0AAN1CT67-F1
#
_entry.id   AF-A0AAN1CT67-F1
#
_cell.length_a   1.000
_cell.length_b   1.000
_cell.length_c   1.000
_cell.angle_alpha   90.00
_cell.angle_beta   90.00
_cell.angle_gamma   90.00
#
_symmetry.space_group_name_H-M   'P 1'
#
loop_
_entity.id
_entity.type
_entity.pdbx_description
1 polymer ?
#
loop_
_entity_poly.entity_id
_entity_poly.type
_entity_poly.pdbx_seq_one_letter_code
_entity_poly.pdbx_strand_id
1 'polypeptide(L)'
;MSNFWNLWAVICTVVFFVLMVGIVVKYWRKNHEADANKSLATFDGIDENDAPPPKLLFISYFIAFSVSVGYLVLYPGLGNWQGLVDWEQSDDKLSAPSTTLDEQFATVTDTSLISLAQNEAITTSGRMLFQTHCAACHRDNAQGQKHFPNLIDNDWMYGGSDEAIIHSIEKGRNGAMAGYNEVLNEDEIAKLSYYLASLNQRHSNVPAVKVELGKQLFTQYCSACHGDGSISNQELGVPILSDDTWLHGGSIEEIQHTIRFGLNNVMPAFEGQLSRNQILAIGAMMTKSRLDWDAKIANLDADAIERGEYLAHAGDCVACHSAEGGEPFAGGLPFVTPFGTVYSTNITPHASEGIGEYDFEDFKAALVDGKGRHGYLYPAMPYTSYQYVTDQDMLDMWEYLQSITAVPRRNDDNSMIFPSNIRLGLLSWNIVFMDTNPLSYEVPAEIKESVDDVEKWQKGKYWVAGLGHCSECHSPRNIAQAIIADRIFQGNLIDGWNAPDITSNELYTDGWDVEVLTDFLHTGHSAKGTAFAGMADVVKNSLSLMTREDVESMSYYLIKGDTDNFISPDAVVLKPKGFDDSAYNSDIYPIYQQTCGACHGEDGKGRDPIAPALLDNGIIMHRDPFNTIAVTVRGLEPTYLVEDKNFMPMASFEDVLSDQQLAELITFVRYHLGARDVVVTAEDVKDVRETLEKAGYAGGVHTTPDMYDQRDRNINIK
;
A
#
# COMPACT_ATOMS: atom_id res chain seq x y z
N MET A 1 -59.69 -1.14 21.44
CA MET A 1 -60.29 -2.38 20.88
C MET A 1 -61.82 -2.35 21.03
N SER A 2 -62.62 -2.97 20.14
CA SER A 2 -64.08 -3.03 20.32
C SER A 2 -64.46 -3.82 21.58
N ASN A 3 -65.63 -3.55 22.17
CA ASN A 3 -66.09 -4.23 23.39
C ASN A 3 -66.14 -5.75 23.28
N PHE A 4 -66.53 -6.28 22.12
CA PHE A 4 -66.55 -7.72 21.87
C PHE A 4 -65.14 -8.32 21.96
N TRP A 5 -64.18 -7.77 21.21
CA TRP A 5 -62.80 -8.24 21.18
C TRP A 5 -62.07 -8.07 22.53
N ASN A 6 -62.37 -7.00 23.27
CA ASN A 6 -61.87 -6.79 24.62
C ASN A 6 -62.32 -7.91 25.57
N LEU A 7 -63.64 -8.16 25.63
CA LEU A 7 -64.21 -9.22 26.46
C LEU A 7 -63.69 -10.61 26.04
N TRP A 8 -63.60 -10.87 24.74
CA TRP A 8 -63.05 -12.12 24.20
C TRP A 8 -61.62 -12.36 24.69
N ALA A 9 -60.72 -11.38 24.53
CA ALA A 9 -59.33 -11.49 24.95
C ALA A 9 -59.20 -11.71 26.47
N VAL A 10 -59.92 -10.92 27.28
CA VAL A 10 -59.92 -11.04 28.74
C VAL A 10 -60.40 -12.43 29.17
N ILE A 11 -61.55 -12.88 28.65
CA ILE A 11 -62.16 -14.16 29.05
C ILE A 11 -61.27 -15.33 28.65
N CYS A 12 -60.79 -15.39 27.40
CA CYS A 12 -59.93 -16.49 26.95
C CYS A 12 -58.63 -16.56 27.77
N THR A 13 -58.03 -15.41 28.09
CA THR A 13 -56.79 -15.34 28.88
C THR A 13 -57.02 -15.83 30.30
N VAL A 14 -58.07 -15.34 30.98
CA VAL A 14 -58.40 -15.76 32.35
C VAL A 14 -58.74 -17.26 32.39
N VAL A 15 -59.54 -17.75 31.44
CA VAL A 15 -59.88 -19.18 31.33
C VAL A 15 -58.63 -20.02 31.12
N PHE A 16 -57.72 -19.60 30.26
CA PHE A 16 -56.45 -20.29 30.05
C PHE A 16 -55.62 -20.39 31.34
N PHE A 17 -55.42 -19.27 32.06
CA PHE A 17 -54.68 -19.30 33.33
C PHE A 17 -55.34 -20.19 34.37
N VAL A 18 -56.67 -20.13 34.50
CA VAL A 18 -57.41 -21.00 35.43
C VAL A 18 -57.25 -22.48 35.07
N LEU A 19 -57.33 -22.83 33.78
CA LEU A 19 -57.14 -24.21 33.31
C LEU A 19 -55.70 -24.68 33.55
N MET A 20 -54.70 -23.85 33.24
CA MET A 20 -53.29 -24.20 33.43
C MET A 20 -52.94 -24.38 34.90
N VAL A 21 -53.35 -23.45 35.78
CA VAL A 21 -53.19 -23.60 37.23
C VAL A 21 -53.93 -24.85 37.71
N GLY A 22 -55.13 -25.11 37.21
CA GLY A 22 -55.89 -26.33 37.52
C GLY A 22 -55.16 -27.62 37.14
N ILE A 23 -54.54 -27.67 35.96
CA ILE A 23 -53.73 -28.81 35.50
C ILE A 23 -52.51 -28.97 36.39
N VAL A 24 -51.74 -27.90 36.61
CA VAL A 24 -50.51 -27.95 37.43
C VAL A 24 -50.81 -28.37 38.86
N VAL A 25 -51.87 -27.84 39.49
CA VAL A 25 -52.30 -28.25 40.84
C VAL A 25 -52.79 -29.69 40.86
N LYS A 26 -53.53 -30.14 39.85
CA LYS A 26 -53.99 -31.54 39.75
C LYS A 26 -52.82 -32.50 39.67
N TYR A 27 -51.83 -32.23 38.83
CA TYR A 27 -50.63 -33.07 38.69
C TYR A 27 -49.73 -32.98 39.92
N TRP A 28 -49.55 -31.81 40.51
CA TRP A 28 -48.80 -31.64 41.75
C TRP A 28 -49.41 -32.46 42.90
N ARG A 29 -50.75 -32.44 43.03
CA ARG A 29 -51.46 -33.23 44.03
C ARG A 29 -51.30 -34.73 43.81
N LYS A 30 -51.27 -35.21 42.56
CA LYS A 30 -51.08 -36.63 42.25
C LYS A 30 -49.62 -37.09 42.24
N ASN A 31 -48.66 -36.17 42.33
CA ASN A 31 -47.23 -36.48 42.22
C ASN A 31 -46.72 -37.47 43.29
N HIS A 32 -47.39 -37.56 44.44
CA HIS A 32 -47.03 -38.51 45.51
C HIS A 32 -47.48 -39.95 45.23
N GLU A 33 -48.32 -40.17 44.21
CA GLU A 33 -48.83 -41.49 43.80
C GLU A 33 -47.94 -42.16 42.73
N ALA A 34 -46.96 -41.43 42.18
CA ALA A 34 -46.09 -41.87 41.09
C ALA A 34 -44.92 -42.74 41.59
N ASP A 35 -44.60 -43.80 40.84
CA ASP A 35 -43.54 -44.77 41.17
C ASP A 35 -42.53 -44.88 40.03
N ALA A 36 -41.33 -44.33 40.25
CA ALA A 36 -40.25 -44.32 39.26
C ALA A 36 -39.77 -45.72 38.84
N ASN A 37 -40.04 -46.76 39.64
CA ASN A 37 -39.67 -48.13 39.33
C ASN A 37 -40.75 -48.90 38.57
N LYS A 38 -41.88 -48.24 38.25
CA LYS A 38 -43.00 -48.84 37.54
C LYS A 38 -43.01 -48.35 36.08
N SER A 39 -42.74 -49.27 35.15
CA SER A 39 -42.95 -49.02 33.72
C SER A 39 -44.45 -49.06 33.40
N LEU A 40 -44.94 -48.04 32.69
CA LEU A 40 -46.33 -47.91 32.26
C LEU A 40 -46.57 -48.58 30.91
N ALA A 41 -45.58 -48.50 30.02
CA ALA A 41 -45.59 -49.10 28.69
C ALA A 41 -44.16 -49.16 28.12
N THR A 42 -43.92 -50.10 27.20
CA THR A 42 -42.67 -50.24 26.47
C THR A 42 -42.92 -50.04 24.99
N PHE A 43 -42.16 -49.14 24.36
CA PHE A 43 -42.21 -48.88 22.91
C PHE A 43 -40.79 -48.94 22.35
N ASP A 44 -40.58 -49.77 21.33
CA ASP A 44 -39.28 -49.92 20.63
C ASP A 44 -38.07 -50.13 21.56
N GLY A 45 -38.27 -50.88 22.65
CA GLY A 45 -37.23 -51.17 23.64
C GLY A 45 -36.97 -50.04 24.64
N ILE A 46 -37.78 -48.98 24.64
CA ILE A 46 -37.76 -47.89 25.62
C ILE A 46 -38.94 -48.04 26.57
N ASP A 47 -38.65 -48.08 27.87
CA ASP A 47 -39.65 -48.12 28.94
C ASP A 47 -40.05 -46.70 29.37
N GLU A 48 -41.34 -46.38 29.30
CA GLU A 48 -41.90 -45.16 29.87
C GLU A 48 -42.26 -45.40 31.34
N ASN A 49 -41.42 -44.92 32.25
CA ASN A 49 -41.65 -45.05 33.69
C ASN A 49 -42.63 -44.00 34.23
N ASP A 50 -43.40 -44.38 35.25
CA ASP A 50 -44.30 -43.51 36.03
C ASP A 50 -43.50 -42.62 37.01
N ALA A 51 -42.43 -41.99 36.53
CA ALA A 51 -41.56 -41.19 37.35
C ALA A 51 -42.23 -39.86 37.74
N PRO A 52 -42.19 -39.47 39.04
CA PRO A 52 -42.73 -38.18 39.48
C PRO A 52 -41.97 -37.03 38.82
N PRO A 53 -42.65 -36.04 38.19
CA PRO A 53 -41.97 -34.87 37.67
C PRO A 53 -41.20 -34.13 38.77
N PRO A 54 -40.03 -33.53 38.47
CA PRO A 54 -39.24 -32.82 39.47
C PRO A 54 -40.04 -31.72 40.16
N LYS A 55 -39.93 -31.60 41.49
CA LYS A 55 -40.60 -30.52 42.25
C LYS A 55 -40.21 -29.12 41.76
N LEU A 56 -38.98 -28.97 41.28
CA LEU A 56 -38.47 -27.74 40.69
C LEU A 56 -39.31 -27.29 39.48
N LEU A 57 -39.80 -28.22 38.67
CA LEU A 57 -40.64 -27.93 37.49
C LEU A 57 -41.99 -27.30 37.90
N PHE A 58 -42.60 -27.80 38.98
CA PHE A 58 -43.84 -27.21 39.51
C PHE A 58 -43.61 -25.81 40.09
N ILE A 59 -42.47 -25.61 40.78
CA ILE A 59 -42.06 -24.30 41.29
C ILE A 59 -41.81 -23.32 40.13
N SER A 60 -41.15 -23.76 39.05
CA SER A 60 -40.91 -22.89 37.89
C SER A 60 -42.21 -22.52 37.18
N TYR A 61 -43.18 -23.42 37.05
CA TYR A 61 -44.50 -23.07 36.52
C TYR A 61 -45.24 -22.06 37.40
N PHE A 62 -45.20 -22.24 38.72
CA PHE A 62 -45.82 -21.28 39.65
C PHE A 62 -45.19 -19.89 39.55
N ILE A 63 -43.85 -19.82 39.49
CA ILE A 63 -43.13 -18.55 39.32
C ILE A 63 -43.50 -17.94 37.96
N ALA A 64 -43.45 -18.70 36.87
CA ALA A 64 -43.77 -18.22 35.54
C ALA A 64 -45.20 -17.65 35.47
N PHE A 65 -46.21 -18.37 35.97
CA PHE A 65 -47.58 -17.87 35.99
C PHE A 65 -47.75 -16.64 36.89
N SER A 66 -47.07 -16.61 38.04
CA SER A 66 -47.10 -15.45 38.94
C SER A 66 -46.48 -14.21 38.28
N VAL A 67 -45.35 -14.38 37.58
CA VAL A 67 -44.70 -13.32 36.81
C VAL A 67 -45.58 -12.89 35.64
N SER A 68 -46.19 -13.80 34.89
CA SER A 68 -47.09 -13.46 33.78
C SER A 68 -48.34 -12.72 34.24
N VAL A 69 -48.95 -13.14 35.36
CA VAL A 69 -50.08 -12.42 35.96
C VAL A 69 -49.63 -11.03 36.44
N GLY A 70 -48.49 -10.95 37.13
CA GLY A 70 -47.91 -9.68 37.54
C GLY A 70 -47.64 -8.75 36.36
N TYR A 71 -47.11 -9.30 35.26
CA TYR A 71 -46.86 -8.57 34.02
C TYR A 71 -48.15 -8.05 33.40
N LEU A 72 -49.20 -8.86 33.28
CA LEU A 72 -50.50 -8.44 32.74
C LEU A 72 -51.25 -7.44 33.64
N VAL A 73 -50.93 -7.40 34.93
CA VAL A 73 -51.41 -6.37 35.85
C VAL A 73 -50.65 -5.07 35.64
N LEU A 74 -49.32 -5.15 35.51
CA LEU A 74 -48.44 -3.98 35.40
C LEU A 74 -48.47 -3.33 34.02
N TYR A 75 -48.55 -4.11 32.94
CA TYR A 75 -48.42 -3.68 31.56
C TYR A 75 -49.69 -3.95 30.75
N PRO A 76 -49.89 -3.25 29.62
CA PRO A 76 -51.00 -3.54 28.71
C PRO A 76 -50.86 -4.94 28.09
N GLY A 77 -51.98 -5.67 28.04
CA GLY A 77 -51.99 -7.04 27.50
C GLY A 77 -53.30 -7.80 27.71
N LEU A 78 -54.11 -7.39 28.69
CA LEU A 78 -55.42 -7.99 28.97
C LEU A 78 -56.57 -7.16 28.36
N GLY A 79 -56.81 -7.33 27.07
CA GLY A 79 -57.87 -6.59 26.36
C GLY A 79 -57.58 -5.08 26.28
N ASN A 80 -58.47 -4.24 26.82
CA ASN A 80 -58.25 -2.78 26.94
C ASN A 80 -57.63 -2.36 28.29
N TRP A 81 -57.19 -3.29 29.13
CA TRP A 81 -56.46 -2.95 30.36
C TRP A 81 -55.10 -2.33 30.01
N GLN A 82 -54.82 -1.14 30.53
CA GLN A 82 -53.59 -0.38 30.22
C GLN A 82 -52.40 -0.71 31.12
N GLY A 83 -52.58 -1.52 32.16
CA GLY A 83 -51.54 -1.73 33.17
C GLY A 83 -51.66 -0.76 34.35
N LEU A 84 -50.83 -0.97 35.36
CA LEU A 84 -50.62 -0.04 36.48
C LEU A 84 -49.39 0.85 36.25
N VAL A 85 -48.50 0.42 35.36
CA VAL A 85 -47.38 1.20 34.85
C VAL A 85 -47.92 1.87 33.59
N ASP A 86 -47.92 3.20 33.57
CA ASP A 86 -48.39 4.03 32.46
C ASP A 86 -47.39 3.91 31.29
N TRP A 87 -47.36 2.72 30.67
CA TRP A 87 -46.38 2.32 29.66
C TRP A 87 -47.06 2.19 28.30
N GLU A 88 -46.52 2.87 27.29
CA GLU A 88 -46.90 2.71 25.89
C GLU A 88 -45.68 2.32 25.04
N GLN A 89 -45.88 1.41 24.07
CA GLN A 89 -44.79 0.96 23.18
C GLN A 89 -44.20 2.11 22.33
N SER A 90 -44.95 3.19 22.11
CA SER A 90 -44.49 4.39 21.40
C SER A 90 -43.40 5.15 22.14
N ASP A 91 -43.35 5.08 23.46
CA ASP A 91 -42.34 5.77 24.27
C ASP A 91 -40.97 5.08 24.19
N ASP A 92 -40.95 3.77 23.89
CA ASP A 92 -39.74 2.98 23.66
C ASP A 92 -39.30 2.96 22.18
N LYS A 93 -40.09 3.51 21.25
CA LYS A 93 -39.80 3.46 19.80
C LYS A 93 -39.17 4.76 19.30
N LEU A 94 -37.87 4.68 19.00
CA LEU A 94 -37.10 5.57 18.12
C LEU A 94 -36.81 6.98 18.66
N SER A 95 -36.43 7.13 19.92
CA SER A 95 -35.62 8.30 20.27
C SER A 95 -34.22 8.10 19.68
N ALA A 96 -33.80 9.04 18.82
CA ALA A 96 -32.38 9.33 18.62
C ALA A 96 -31.65 9.30 19.98
N PRO A 97 -30.34 9.00 20.05
CA PRO A 97 -29.60 9.06 21.31
C PRO A 97 -30.04 10.31 22.08
N SER A 98 -30.48 10.15 23.33
CA SER A 98 -31.14 11.20 24.12
C SER A 98 -30.17 12.36 24.35
N THR A 99 -30.02 13.22 23.35
CA THR A 99 -29.14 14.37 23.38
C THR A 99 -29.96 15.52 23.95
N THR A 100 -29.40 16.25 24.90
CA THR A 100 -29.98 17.52 25.38
C THR A 100 -29.71 18.66 24.40
N LEU A 101 -29.60 18.36 23.09
CA LEU A 101 -29.15 19.29 22.06
C LEU A 101 -30.00 20.57 22.02
N ASP A 102 -31.32 20.46 22.14
CA ASP A 102 -32.19 21.65 22.16
C ASP A 102 -31.93 22.54 23.39
N GLU A 103 -31.59 21.95 24.54
CA GLU A 103 -31.18 22.71 25.73
C GLU A 103 -29.77 23.30 25.57
N GLN A 104 -28.85 22.55 24.97
CA GLN A 104 -27.49 23.00 24.68
C GLN A 104 -27.48 24.20 23.72
N PHE A 105 -28.37 24.19 22.71
CA PHE A 105 -28.53 25.28 21.75
C PHE A 105 -29.33 26.46 22.31
N ALA A 106 -30.07 26.31 23.42
CA ALA A 106 -30.87 27.39 24.01
C ALA A 106 -30.02 28.58 24.49
N THR A 107 -28.74 28.37 24.80
CA THR A 107 -27.80 29.40 25.26
C THR A 107 -26.84 29.87 24.15
N VAL A 108 -26.93 29.29 22.96
CA VAL A 108 -26.07 29.61 21.82
C VAL A 108 -26.65 30.77 21.03
N THR A 109 -25.86 31.82 20.84
CA THR A 109 -26.25 33.01 20.06
C THR A 109 -25.67 33.03 18.65
N ASP A 110 -24.50 32.41 18.46
CA ASP A 110 -23.82 32.27 17.18
C ASP A 110 -23.84 30.80 16.76
N THR A 111 -24.44 30.53 15.61
CA THR A 111 -24.65 29.17 15.08
C THR A 111 -23.70 28.83 13.93
N SER A 112 -22.68 29.66 13.69
CA SER A 112 -21.58 29.31 12.79
C SER A 112 -20.88 28.04 13.28
N LEU A 113 -20.45 27.18 12.35
CA LEU A 113 -19.83 25.90 12.69
C LEU A 113 -18.52 26.10 13.45
N ILE A 114 -17.77 27.18 13.15
CA ILE A 114 -16.55 27.55 13.89
C ILE A 114 -16.85 27.88 15.35
N SER A 115 -17.91 28.64 15.63
CA SER A 115 -18.31 28.98 17.01
C SER A 115 -18.80 27.75 17.76
N LEU A 116 -19.63 26.93 17.10
CA LEU A 116 -20.14 25.68 17.65
C LEU A 116 -19.02 24.65 17.90
N ALA A 117 -17.99 24.61 17.07
CA ALA A 117 -16.83 23.72 17.22
C ALA A 117 -16.04 23.97 18.52
N GLN A 118 -16.16 25.16 19.10
CA GLN A 118 -15.56 25.49 20.40
C GLN A 118 -16.40 25.00 21.60
N ASN A 119 -17.65 24.58 21.37
CA ASN A 119 -18.53 24.07 22.42
C ASN A 119 -18.40 22.54 22.55
N GLU A 120 -17.77 22.09 23.63
CA GLU A 120 -17.50 20.67 23.89
C GLU A 120 -18.78 19.82 24.01
N ALA A 121 -19.85 20.36 24.59
CA ALA A 121 -21.12 19.62 24.75
C ALA A 121 -21.78 19.36 23.38
N ILE A 122 -21.77 20.36 22.50
CA ILE A 122 -22.34 20.28 21.16
C ILE A 122 -21.50 19.35 20.28
N THR A 123 -20.18 19.49 20.29
CA THR A 123 -19.28 18.63 19.50
C THR A 123 -19.29 17.18 19.98
N THR A 124 -19.42 16.93 21.29
CA THR A 124 -19.62 15.58 21.85
C THR A 124 -20.94 14.97 21.37
N SER A 125 -22.02 15.75 21.40
CA SER A 125 -23.32 15.32 20.86
C SER A 125 -23.25 15.05 19.36
N GLY A 126 -22.57 15.92 18.61
CA GLY A 126 -22.28 15.76 17.20
C GLY A 126 -21.49 14.51 16.88
N ARG A 127 -20.50 14.14 17.70
CA ARG A 127 -19.71 12.91 17.53
C ARG A 127 -20.57 11.65 17.65
N MET A 128 -21.46 11.59 18.65
CA MET A 128 -22.40 10.46 18.79
C MET A 128 -23.34 10.34 17.60
N LEU A 129 -23.86 11.47 17.11
CA LEU A 129 -24.71 11.50 15.92
C LEU A 129 -23.95 11.06 14.67
N PHE A 130 -22.73 11.55 14.48
CA PHE A 130 -21.90 11.19 13.34
C PHE A 130 -21.54 9.70 13.33
N GLN A 131 -21.18 9.13 14.49
CA GLN A 131 -20.96 7.68 14.62
C GLN A 131 -22.20 6.85 14.25
N THR A 132 -23.39 7.36 14.60
CA THR A 132 -24.65 6.65 14.34
C THR A 132 -25.12 6.78 12.88
N HIS A 133 -24.87 7.92 12.24
CA HIS A 133 -25.49 8.27 10.95
C HIS A 133 -24.50 8.37 9.77
N CYS A 134 -23.23 8.66 10.03
CA CYS A 134 -22.26 9.04 8.99
C CYS A 134 -21.07 8.07 8.90
N ALA A 135 -20.65 7.48 10.03
CA ALA A 135 -19.40 6.73 10.11
C ALA A 135 -19.34 5.45 9.28
N ALA A 136 -20.49 4.85 8.92
CA ALA A 136 -20.52 3.70 8.02
C ALA A 136 -19.90 4.02 6.64
N CYS A 137 -20.03 5.27 6.21
CA CYS A 137 -19.45 5.78 4.96
C CYS A 137 -18.14 6.51 5.22
N HIS A 138 -18.10 7.42 6.20
CA HIS A 138 -16.98 8.35 6.41
C HIS A 138 -15.99 7.96 7.52
N ARG A 139 -16.09 6.74 8.07
CA ARG A 139 -15.37 6.26 9.27
C ARG A 139 -15.70 7.07 10.53
N ASP A 140 -15.40 6.53 11.71
CA ASP A 140 -15.74 7.20 12.99
C ASP A 140 -14.96 8.50 13.24
N ASN A 141 -13.79 8.62 12.60
CA ASN A 141 -12.91 9.78 12.68
C ASN A 141 -13.15 10.81 11.56
N ALA A 142 -14.12 10.56 10.67
CA ALA A 142 -14.47 11.42 9.55
C ALA A 142 -13.38 11.56 8.45
N GLN A 143 -12.35 10.69 8.44
CA GLN A 143 -11.32 10.70 7.38
C GLN A 143 -11.74 9.98 6.09
N GLY A 144 -12.93 9.39 6.05
CA GLY A 144 -13.41 8.71 4.85
C GLY A 144 -12.82 7.30 4.69
N GLN A 145 -13.14 6.71 3.55
CA GLN A 145 -12.59 5.45 3.06
C GLN A 145 -12.66 5.53 1.52
N LYS A 146 -12.02 4.63 0.76
CA LYS A 146 -12.20 4.59 -0.70
C LYS A 146 -13.68 4.73 -1.09
N HIS A 147 -13.97 5.65 -2.03
CA HIS A 147 -15.29 6.12 -2.49
C HIS A 147 -16.07 7.08 -1.58
N PHE A 148 -15.59 7.36 -0.37
CA PHE A 148 -16.22 8.30 0.57
C PHE A 148 -15.22 9.35 1.06
N PRO A 149 -15.49 10.66 0.86
CA PRO A 149 -14.49 11.69 1.08
C PRO A 149 -14.07 11.80 2.54
N ASN A 150 -12.83 12.23 2.72
CA ASN A 150 -12.34 12.77 3.97
C ASN A 150 -13.08 14.09 4.24
N LEU A 151 -13.63 14.23 5.44
CA LEU A 151 -14.47 15.36 5.84
C LEU A 151 -13.75 16.31 6.80
N ILE A 152 -12.47 16.05 7.09
CA ILE A 152 -11.66 16.81 8.03
C ILE A 152 -10.39 17.37 7.38
N ASP A 153 -10.20 17.16 6.08
CA ASP A 153 -9.20 17.88 5.31
C ASP A 153 -9.77 19.21 4.77
N ASN A 154 -8.97 19.87 3.93
CA ASN A 154 -9.32 21.13 3.32
C ASN A 154 -9.77 20.99 1.85
N ASP A 155 -9.96 19.77 1.34
CA ASP A 155 -10.44 19.54 -0.01
C ASP A 155 -11.96 19.26 -0.04
N TRP A 156 -12.70 20.14 -0.72
CA TRP A 156 -14.16 20.11 -0.71
C TRP A 156 -14.74 20.17 -2.11
N MET A 157 -15.22 19.02 -2.60
CA MET A 157 -15.90 18.91 -3.90
C MET A 157 -17.12 19.83 -4.05
N TYR A 158 -17.84 20.13 -2.98
CA TYR A 158 -19.07 20.96 -3.02
C TYR A 158 -18.97 22.25 -2.20
N GLY A 159 -17.74 22.66 -1.86
CA GLY A 159 -17.44 23.82 -1.02
C GLY A 159 -17.42 23.51 0.48
N GLY A 160 -16.48 24.14 1.19
CA GLY A 160 -16.25 23.96 2.63
C GLY A 160 -16.83 25.07 3.53
N SER A 161 -17.71 25.93 3.00
CA SER A 161 -18.40 26.94 3.83
C SER A 161 -19.44 26.28 4.73
N ASP A 162 -19.81 26.94 5.83
CA ASP A 162 -20.87 26.48 6.74
C ASP A 162 -22.14 26.13 5.97
N GLU A 163 -22.57 27.01 5.05
CA GLU A 163 -23.77 26.79 4.23
C GLU A 163 -23.63 25.58 3.32
N ALA A 164 -22.46 25.38 2.71
CA ALA A 164 -22.21 24.27 1.78
C ALA A 164 -22.15 22.91 2.49
N ILE A 165 -21.50 22.84 3.66
CA ILE A 165 -21.43 21.64 4.49
C ILE A 165 -22.84 21.27 4.97
N ILE A 166 -23.55 22.24 5.53
CA ILE A 166 -24.91 22.07 6.03
C ILE A 166 -25.85 21.65 4.90
N HIS A 167 -25.76 22.28 3.72
CA HIS A 167 -26.57 21.92 2.57
C HIS A 167 -26.31 20.48 2.14
N SER A 168 -25.05 20.05 2.13
CA SER A 168 -24.67 18.69 1.78
C SER A 168 -25.29 17.67 2.74
N ILE A 169 -25.28 17.93 4.05
CA ILE A 169 -25.92 17.05 5.05
C ILE A 169 -27.45 17.08 4.90
N GLU A 170 -28.05 18.26 4.80
CA GLU A 170 -29.50 18.43 4.81
C GLU A 170 -30.15 17.92 3.53
N LYS A 171 -29.64 18.34 2.37
CA LYS A 171 -30.24 18.10 1.05
C LYS A 171 -29.58 16.97 0.27
N GLY A 172 -28.46 16.44 0.77
CA GLY A 172 -27.68 15.44 0.06
C GLY A 172 -26.90 16.06 -1.11
N ARG A 173 -26.08 15.23 -1.76
CA ARG A 173 -25.36 15.56 -2.99
C ARG A 173 -25.41 14.39 -3.98
N ASN A 174 -25.37 14.71 -5.26
CA ASN A 174 -25.26 13.73 -6.33
C ASN A 174 -24.21 14.21 -7.33
N GLY A 175 -23.12 13.44 -7.45
CA GLY A 175 -22.08 13.70 -8.43
C GLY A 175 -22.14 12.64 -9.52
N ALA A 176 -22.06 13.07 -10.79
CA ALA A 176 -22.12 12.16 -11.92
C ALA A 176 -20.98 12.45 -12.91
N MET A 177 -20.29 11.39 -13.31
CA MET A 177 -19.30 11.40 -14.39
C MET A 177 -19.73 10.37 -15.42
N ALA A 178 -19.80 10.76 -16.69
CA ALA A 178 -20.13 9.83 -17.77
C ALA A 178 -18.98 8.83 -18.00
N GLY A 179 -19.33 7.59 -18.34
CA GLY A 179 -18.37 6.61 -18.85
C GLY A 179 -18.07 6.83 -20.33
N TYR A 180 -16.84 6.56 -20.74
CA TYR A 180 -16.34 6.82 -22.10
C TYR A 180 -16.01 5.55 -22.89
N ASN A 181 -16.34 4.35 -22.37
CA ASN A 181 -16.11 3.06 -23.03
C ASN A 181 -16.75 2.89 -24.42
N GLU A 182 -17.79 3.66 -24.74
CA GLU A 182 -18.42 3.66 -26.08
C GLU A 182 -17.79 4.66 -27.06
N VAL A 183 -16.95 5.59 -26.57
CA VAL A 183 -16.41 6.73 -27.33
C VAL A 183 -14.90 6.64 -27.51
N LEU A 184 -14.18 6.12 -26.52
CA LEU A 184 -12.73 5.99 -26.51
C LEU A 184 -12.32 4.52 -26.56
N ASN A 185 -11.24 4.23 -27.27
CA ASN A 185 -10.62 2.90 -27.23
C ASN A 185 -9.64 2.76 -26.05
N GLU A 186 -9.20 1.53 -25.77
CA GLU A 186 -8.33 1.22 -24.63
C GLU A 186 -7.00 1.98 -24.62
N ASP A 187 -6.40 2.22 -25.80
CA ASP A 187 -5.14 2.97 -25.91
C ASP A 187 -5.33 4.48 -25.68
N GLU A 188 -6.50 5.03 -26.04
CA GLU A 188 -6.88 6.41 -25.70
C GLU A 188 -7.15 6.59 -24.20
N ILE A 189 -7.85 5.63 -23.59
CA ILE A 189 -8.12 5.61 -22.14
C ILE A 189 -6.81 5.50 -21.35
N ALA A 190 -5.88 4.66 -21.79
CA ALA A 190 -4.56 4.55 -21.18
C ALA A 190 -3.79 5.88 -21.24
N LYS A 191 -3.75 6.56 -22.39
CA LYS A 191 -3.08 7.87 -22.52
C LYS A 191 -3.69 8.94 -21.62
N LEU A 192 -5.02 8.98 -21.49
CA LEU A 192 -5.69 9.86 -20.53
C LEU A 192 -5.24 9.58 -19.11
N SER A 193 -5.17 8.30 -18.70
CA SER A 193 -4.72 7.94 -17.35
C SER A 193 -3.28 8.37 -17.08
N TYR A 194 -2.37 8.25 -18.05
CA TYR A 194 -0.99 8.74 -17.91
C TYR A 194 -0.90 10.26 -17.76
N TYR A 195 -1.73 11.00 -18.52
CA TYR A 195 -1.80 12.45 -18.36
C TYR A 195 -2.31 12.85 -16.96
N LEU A 196 -3.36 12.21 -16.48
CA LEU A 196 -3.89 12.48 -15.14
C LEU A 196 -2.91 12.13 -14.02
N ALA A 197 -2.19 11.00 -14.14
CA ALA A 197 -1.10 10.68 -13.22
C ALA A 197 0.00 11.76 -13.25
N SER A 198 0.36 12.25 -14.45
CA SER A 198 1.40 13.29 -14.59
C SER A 198 1.04 14.63 -13.94
N LEU A 199 -0.25 14.95 -13.77
CA LEU A 199 -0.68 16.19 -13.09
C LEU A 199 -0.27 16.24 -11.62
N ASN A 200 -0.13 15.07 -10.99
CA ASN A 200 0.21 14.90 -9.58
C ASN A 200 1.65 14.44 -9.38
N GLN A 201 2.48 14.59 -10.42
CA GLN A 201 3.83 14.03 -10.45
C GLN A 201 3.86 12.52 -10.16
N ARG A 202 2.72 11.81 -10.34
CA ARG A 202 2.65 10.37 -10.14
C ARG A 202 3.40 9.70 -11.25
N HIS A 203 4.41 8.96 -10.85
CA HIS A 203 5.32 8.33 -11.78
C HIS A 203 4.59 7.24 -12.58
N SER A 204 4.58 7.40 -13.89
CA SER A 204 4.25 6.34 -14.83
C SER A 204 5.49 6.10 -15.71
N ASN A 205 5.84 4.83 -15.95
CA ASN A 205 6.97 4.46 -16.80
C ASN A 205 6.57 4.55 -18.29
N VAL A 206 6.16 5.74 -18.73
CA VAL A 206 5.62 5.96 -20.07
C VAL A 206 6.28 7.15 -20.77
N PRO A 207 6.41 7.11 -22.12
CA PRO A 207 7.04 8.20 -22.85
C PRO A 207 6.22 9.48 -22.81
N ALA A 208 6.90 10.62 -22.75
CA ALA A 208 6.29 11.96 -22.74
C ALA A 208 5.28 12.19 -23.88
N VAL A 209 5.49 11.57 -25.05
CA VAL A 209 4.53 11.66 -26.16
C VAL A 209 3.17 11.06 -25.83
N LYS A 210 3.10 9.97 -25.03
CA LYS A 210 1.83 9.39 -24.59
C LYS A 210 1.10 10.34 -23.62
N VAL A 211 1.84 11.01 -22.74
CA VAL A 211 1.31 12.03 -21.82
C VAL A 211 0.74 13.22 -22.62
N GLU A 212 1.47 13.72 -23.62
CA GLU A 212 1.02 14.84 -24.45
C GLU A 212 -0.21 14.48 -25.31
N LEU A 213 -0.26 13.26 -25.86
CA LEU A 213 -1.46 12.75 -26.54
C LEU A 213 -2.65 12.63 -25.56
N GLY A 214 -2.39 12.17 -24.33
CA GLY A 214 -3.37 12.14 -23.25
C GLY A 214 -3.93 13.52 -22.92
N LYS A 215 -3.08 14.55 -22.87
CA LYS A 215 -3.49 15.94 -22.68
C LYS A 215 -4.41 16.46 -23.78
N GLN A 216 -4.13 16.09 -25.03
CA GLN A 216 -4.99 16.45 -26.17
C GLN A 216 -6.37 15.80 -26.06
N LEU A 217 -6.42 14.51 -25.72
CA LEU A 217 -7.67 13.79 -25.44
C LEU A 217 -8.42 14.42 -24.26
N PHE A 218 -7.73 14.77 -23.18
CA PHE A 218 -8.34 15.40 -22.01
C PHE A 218 -8.97 16.75 -22.36
N THR A 219 -8.25 17.55 -23.15
CA THR A 219 -8.77 18.83 -23.65
C THR A 219 -10.04 18.62 -24.48
N GLN A 220 -10.10 17.56 -25.28
CA GLN A 220 -11.23 17.27 -26.14
C GLN A 220 -12.47 16.74 -25.40
N TYR A 221 -12.28 15.86 -24.41
CA TYR A 221 -13.38 15.11 -23.79
C TYR A 221 -13.70 15.52 -22.35
N CYS A 222 -12.71 15.96 -21.57
CA CYS A 222 -12.83 16.12 -20.12
C CYS A 222 -12.89 17.59 -19.68
N SER A 223 -12.25 18.49 -20.44
CA SER A 223 -12.04 19.88 -20.04
C SER A 223 -13.33 20.70 -19.84
N ALA A 224 -14.42 20.30 -20.48
CA ALA A 224 -15.72 20.95 -20.33
C ALA A 224 -16.24 20.91 -18.88
N CYS A 225 -15.88 19.88 -18.12
CA CYS A 225 -16.23 19.74 -16.70
C CYS A 225 -15.04 20.02 -15.78
N HIS A 226 -13.85 19.52 -16.12
CA HIS A 226 -12.66 19.57 -15.26
C HIS A 226 -11.71 20.75 -15.54
N GLY A 227 -12.00 21.60 -16.53
CA GLY A 227 -11.08 22.65 -16.95
C GLY A 227 -9.75 22.07 -17.47
N ASP A 228 -8.63 22.51 -16.94
CA ASP A 228 -7.31 21.91 -17.19
C ASP A 228 -6.93 20.83 -16.15
N GLY A 229 -7.85 20.48 -15.25
CA GLY A 229 -7.64 19.55 -14.15
C GLY A 229 -7.21 20.22 -12.84
N SER A 230 -6.89 21.53 -12.83
CA SER A 230 -6.35 22.21 -11.64
C SER A 230 -7.36 22.98 -10.79
N ILE A 231 -8.61 23.08 -11.25
CA ILE A 231 -9.65 23.87 -10.60
C ILE A 231 -10.88 23.01 -10.36
N SER A 232 -11.43 23.06 -9.15
CA SER A 232 -12.70 22.40 -8.83
C SER A 232 -13.90 23.17 -9.38
N ASN A 233 -14.95 22.43 -9.74
CA ASN A 233 -16.27 23.01 -10.00
C ASN A 233 -17.22 22.59 -8.87
N GLN A 234 -17.26 23.42 -7.82
CA GLN A 234 -18.01 23.12 -6.60
C GLN A 234 -19.54 23.13 -6.78
N GLU A 235 -20.05 23.80 -7.82
CA GLU A 235 -21.49 23.77 -8.13
C GLU A 235 -21.92 22.39 -8.64
N LEU A 236 -21.05 21.73 -9.39
CA LEU A 236 -21.29 20.42 -10.00
C LEU A 236 -20.65 19.25 -9.23
N GLY A 237 -19.87 19.53 -8.19
CA GLY A 237 -19.17 18.48 -7.42
C GLY A 237 -17.97 17.89 -8.15
N VAL A 238 -17.38 18.63 -9.10
CA VAL A 238 -16.24 18.15 -9.88
C VAL A 238 -14.96 18.41 -9.08
N PRO A 239 -14.16 17.37 -8.78
CA PRO A 239 -12.94 17.49 -7.99
C PRO A 239 -11.81 18.14 -8.79
N ILE A 240 -10.78 18.58 -8.08
CA ILE A 240 -9.47 18.87 -8.66
C ILE A 240 -8.86 17.52 -9.06
N LEU A 241 -8.20 17.46 -10.22
CA LEU A 241 -7.50 16.26 -10.69
C LEU A 241 -5.99 16.38 -10.56
N SER A 242 -5.47 17.58 -10.31
CA SER A 242 -4.06 17.87 -10.05
C SER A 242 -3.71 17.98 -8.56
N ASP A 243 -4.51 17.41 -7.67
CA ASP A 243 -4.18 17.27 -6.26
C ASP A 243 -3.96 15.80 -5.85
N ASP A 244 -3.54 15.63 -4.59
CA ASP A 244 -3.24 14.32 -4.02
C ASP A 244 -4.47 13.59 -3.45
N THR A 245 -5.66 14.18 -3.53
CA THR A 245 -6.89 13.66 -2.91
C THR A 245 -7.75 12.90 -3.91
N TRP A 246 -7.58 11.58 -3.98
CA TRP A 246 -8.29 10.73 -4.95
C TRP A 246 -9.32 9.83 -4.28
N LEU A 247 -10.59 10.15 -4.51
CA LEU A 247 -11.71 9.45 -3.89
C LEU A 247 -11.88 8.01 -4.41
N HIS A 248 -11.63 7.79 -5.70
CA HIS A 248 -11.90 6.51 -6.38
C HIS A 248 -10.64 5.66 -6.61
N GLY A 249 -9.53 6.04 -5.96
CA GLY A 249 -8.22 5.46 -6.20
C GLY A 249 -7.47 6.18 -7.31
N GLY A 250 -6.15 6.29 -7.13
CA GLY A 250 -5.26 7.07 -7.98
C GLY A 250 -4.43 6.23 -8.94
N SER A 251 -4.45 4.90 -8.84
CA SER A 251 -3.66 4.03 -9.73
C SER A 251 -4.11 4.15 -11.19
N ILE A 252 -3.21 3.82 -12.12
CA ILE A 252 -3.51 3.86 -13.55
C ILE A 252 -4.77 3.04 -13.86
N GLU A 253 -4.89 1.85 -13.30
CA GLU A 253 -6.01 0.94 -13.51
C GLU A 253 -7.33 1.51 -12.98
N GLU A 254 -7.30 2.14 -11.80
CA GLU A 254 -8.47 2.78 -11.18
C GLU A 254 -8.92 4.02 -11.96
N ILE A 255 -7.97 4.82 -12.46
CA ILE A 255 -8.25 5.96 -13.33
C ILE A 255 -8.89 5.46 -14.63
N GLN A 256 -8.31 4.45 -15.28
CA GLN A 256 -8.87 3.86 -16.50
C GLN A 256 -10.27 3.30 -16.26
N HIS A 257 -10.50 2.61 -15.14
CA HIS A 257 -11.81 2.10 -14.76
C HIS A 257 -12.83 3.23 -14.61
N THR A 258 -12.44 4.30 -13.91
CA THR A 258 -13.28 5.49 -13.71
C THR A 258 -13.64 6.15 -15.03
N ILE A 259 -12.68 6.32 -15.95
CA ILE A 259 -12.94 6.85 -17.30
C ILE A 259 -13.86 5.91 -18.09
N ARG A 260 -13.62 4.60 -18.01
CA ARG A 260 -14.36 3.59 -18.77
C ARG A 260 -15.84 3.58 -18.39
N PHE A 261 -16.14 3.53 -17.09
CA PHE A 261 -17.50 3.28 -16.60
C PHE A 261 -18.20 4.50 -16.01
N GLY A 262 -17.46 5.58 -15.75
CA GLY A 262 -17.99 6.78 -15.11
C GLY A 262 -18.27 6.58 -13.62
N LEU A 263 -18.91 7.58 -13.01
CA LEU A 263 -19.23 7.62 -11.57
C LEU A 263 -20.67 8.10 -11.37
N ASN A 264 -21.30 7.63 -10.30
CA ASN A 264 -22.60 8.10 -9.84
C ASN A 264 -22.63 8.11 -8.30
N ASN A 265 -21.96 9.11 -7.74
CA ASN A 265 -21.77 9.27 -6.30
C ASN A 265 -23.00 9.88 -5.66
N VAL A 266 -23.40 9.34 -4.50
CA VAL A 266 -24.55 9.83 -3.75
C VAL A 266 -24.17 10.03 -2.29
N MET A 267 -24.35 11.26 -1.81
CA MET A 267 -24.46 11.58 -0.39
C MET A 267 -25.95 11.74 -0.08
N PRO A 268 -26.56 10.87 0.76
CA PRO A 268 -28.01 10.89 0.99
C PRO A 268 -28.45 12.10 1.82
N ALA A 269 -29.62 12.65 1.50
CA ALA A 269 -30.21 13.74 2.28
C ALA A 269 -30.66 13.27 3.67
N PHE A 270 -30.31 14.04 4.71
CA PHE A 270 -30.75 13.80 6.09
C PHE A 270 -31.91 14.70 6.54
N GLU A 271 -32.43 15.56 5.66
CA GLU A 271 -33.68 16.29 5.91
C GLU A 271 -34.81 15.32 6.29
N GLY A 272 -35.50 15.64 7.39
CA GLY A 272 -36.59 14.81 7.93
C GLY A 272 -36.13 13.62 8.77
N GLN A 273 -34.83 13.26 8.76
CA GLN A 273 -34.23 12.28 9.67
C GLN A 273 -33.52 12.94 10.85
N LEU A 274 -32.87 14.07 10.60
CA LEU A 274 -32.16 14.86 11.61
C LEU A 274 -32.79 16.24 11.77
N SER A 275 -32.85 16.73 13.01
CA SER A 275 -33.24 18.10 13.31
C SER A 275 -32.14 19.08 12.89
N ARG A 276 -32.49 20.37 12.78
CA ARG A 276 -31.51 21.41 12.43
C ARG A 276 -30.34 21.46 13.43
N ASN A 277 -30.61 21.36 14.73
CA ASN A 277 -29.59 21.37 15.78
C ASN A 277 -28.68 20.13 15.69
N GLN A 278 -29.22 18.97 15.30
CA GLN A 278 -28.43 17.76 15.07
C GLN A 278 -27.49 17.92 13.87
N ILE A 279 -27.97 18.48 12.75
CA ILE A 279 -27.13 18.78 11.57
C ILE A 279 -26.02 19.77 11.94
N LEU A 280 -26.35 20.83 12.67
CA LEU A 280 -25.36 21.80 13.15
C LEU A 280 -24.34 21.16 14.08
N ALA A 281 -24.76 20.28 14.99
CA ALA A 281 -23.85 19.57 15.88
C ALA A 281 -22.88 18.63 15.12
N ILE A 282 -23.36 17.94 14.08
CA ILE A 282 -22.52 17.13 13.20
C ILE A 282 -21.50 18.02 12.47
N GLY A 283 -21.95 19.12 11.84
CA GLY A 283 -21.08 20.07 11.16
C GLY A 283 -20.05 20.71 12.10
N ALA A 284 -20.44 21.00 13.34
CA ALA A 284 -19.56 21.52 14.38
C ALA A 284 -18.50 20.48 14.79
N MET A 285 -18.87 19.20 14.90
CA MET A 285 -17.92 18.13 15.19
C MET A 285 -16.90 17.99 14.05
N MET A 286 -17.35 17.95 12.80
CA MET A 286 -16.46 17.90 11.62
C MET A 286 -15.51 19.10 11.59
N THR A 287 -16.05 20.30 11.81
CA THR A 287 -15.26 21.54 11.86
C THR A 287 -14.24 21.51 12.99
N LYS A 288 -14.62 21.03 14.18
CA LYS A 288 -13.68 20.82 15.29
C LYS A 288 -12.56 19.86 14.89
N SER A 289 -12.89 18.72 14.30
CA SER A 289 -11.89 17.73 13.86
C SER A 289 -10.95 18.28 12.79
N ARG A 290 -11.45 19.08 11.84
CA ARG A 290 -10.61 19.80 10.86
C ARG A 290 -9.69 20.81 11.55
N LEU A 291 -10.19 21.61 12.49
CA LEU A 291 -9.38 22.57 13.24
C LEU A 291 -8.31 21.88 14.10
N ASP A 292 -8.63 20.75 14.72
CA ASP A 292 -7.68 19.95 15.49
C ASP A 292 -6.60 19.36 14.55
N TRP A 293 -6.96 18.96 13.33
CA TRP A 293 -6.02 18.52 12.29
C TRP A 293 -5.12 19.67 11.79
N ASP A 294 -5.70 20.81 11.42
CA ASP A 294 -4.97 22.00 11.00
C ASP A 294 -3.97 22.44 12.09
N ALA A 295 -4.40 22.39 13.36
CA ALA A 295 -3.54 22.71 14.49
C ALA A 295 -2.41 21.67 14.69
N LYS A 296 -2.67 20.38 14.45
CA LYS A 296 -1.63 19.34 14.46
C LYS A 296 -0.57 19.65 13.41
N ILE A 297 -0.97 19.92 12.16
CA ILE A 297 -0.06 20.23 11.05
C ILE A 297 0.72 21.52 11.33
N ALA A 298 0.05 22.56 11.83
CA ALA A 298 0.70 23.83 12.17
C ALA A 298 1.71 23.75 13.33
N ASN A 299 1.67 22.68 14.13
CA ASN A 299 2.62 22.44 15.23
C ASN A 299 3.84 21.60 14.80
N LEU A 300 3.86 21.06 13.59
CA LEU A 300 5.03 20.36 13.05
C LEU A 300 6.15 21.36 12.74
N ASP A 301 7.40 20.93 12.88
CA ASP A 301 8.57 21.74 12.53
C ASP A 301 8.80 21.70 11.02
N ALA A 302 8.62 22.86 10.37
CA ALA A 302 8.79 22.98 8.92
C ALA A 302 10.20 22.59 8.45
N ASP A 303 11.24 22.88 9.24
CA ASP A 303 12.61 22.50 8.89
C ASP A 303 12.78 20.97 9.04
N ALA A 304 12.09 20.35 9.99
CA ALA A 304 12.09 18.89 10.17
C ALA A 304 11.32 18.19 9.04
N ILE A 305 10.21 18.75 8.58
CA ILE A 305 9.47 18.26 7.42
C ILE A 305 10.35 18.27 6.16
N GLU A 306 11.06 19.36 5.87
CA GLU A 306 11.94 19.47 4.70
C GLU A 306 13.08 18.43 4.76
N ARG A 307 13.71 18.26 5.93
CA ARG A 307 14.73 17.21 6.13
C ARG A 307 14.12 15.81 6.03
N GLY A 308 12.93 15.61 6.58
CA GLY A 308 12.20 14.34 6.57
C GLY A 308 11.78 13.90 5.18
N GLU A 309 11.36 14.84 4.34
CA GLU A 309 11.07 14.61 2.93
C GLU A 309 12.32 14.09 2.21
N TYR A 310 13.44 14.80 2.38
CA TYR A 310 14.73 14.40 1.82
C TYR A 310 15.14 12.98 2.26
N LEU A 311 15.00 12.68 3.56
CA LEU A 311 15.35 11.37 4.13
C LEU A 311 14.38 10.26 3.68
N ALA A 312 13.08 10.55 3.53
CA ALA A 312 12.10 9.59 3.04
C ALA A 312 12.34 9.24 1.56
N HIS A 313 12.80 10.20 0.75
CA HIS A 313 13.27 9.93 -0.61
C HIS A 313 14.58 9.14 -0.61
N ALA A 314 15.59 9.54 0.18
CA ALA A 314 16.84 8.80 0.31
C ALA A 314 16.62 7.35 0.83
N GLY A 315 15.59 7.14 1.64
CA GLY A 315 15.15 5.85 2.17
C GLY A 315 14.39 4.97 1.17
N ASP A 316 14.03 5.51 0.00
CA ASP A 316 13.19 4.89 -1.03
C ASP A 316 11.77 4.54 -0.54
N CYS A 317 11.27 5.28 0.47
CA CYS A 317 9.97 5.04 1.09
C CYS A 317 8.83 5.10 0.05
N VAL A 318 8.87 6.11 -0.84
CA VAL A 318 7.83 6.32 -1.85
C VAL A 318 7.80 5.22 -2.91
N ALA A 319 8.95 4.68 -3.32
CA ALA A 319 9.00 3.62 -4.33
C ALA A 319 8.38 2.33 -3.79
N CYS A 320 8.67 1.99 -2.53
CA CYS A 320 8.14 0.78 -1.91
C CYS A 320 6.68 0.95 -1.47
N HIS A 321 6.32 2.12 -0.93
CA HIS A 321 5.00 2.39 -0.37
C HIS A 321 4.05 3.08 -1.36
N SER A 322 4.24 2.93 -2.67
CA SER A 322 3.27 3.39 -3.67
C SER A 322 3.05 2.31 -4.72
N ALA A 323 1.80 2.06 -5.10
CA ALA A 323 1.50 1.26 -6.28
C ALA A 323 1.90 2.02 -7.56
N GLU A 324 2.12 1.31 -8.67
CA GLU A 324 2.43 1.95 -9.95
C GLU A 324 1.34 2.95 -10.36
N GLY A 325 1.74 4.21 -10.54
CA GLY A 325 0.84 5.34 -10.77
C GLY A 325 -0.21 5.62 -9.68
N GLY A 326 -0.16 4.91 -8.53
CA GLY A 326 -1.04 5.12 -7.39
C GLY A 326 -0.71 6.36 -6.58
N GLU A 327 -1.52 6.62 -5.55
CA GLU A 327 -1.26 7.70 -4.59
C GLU A 327 0.05 7.46 -3.82
N PRO A 328 0.92 8.48 -3.68
CA PRO A 328 2.17 8.35 -2.93
C PRO A 328 1.95 7.85 -1.51
N PHE A 329 2.81 6.93 -1.05
CA PHE A 329 2.82 6.39 0.32
C PHE A 329 1.58 5.57 0.73
N ALA A 330 0.63 5.33 -0.18
CA ALA A 330 -0.62 4.61 0.09
C ALA A 330 -0.48 3.06 0.06
N GLY A 331 0.71 2.55 -0.19
CA GLY A 331 1.03 1.12 -0.28
C GLY A 331 0.50 0.46 -1.56
N GLY A 332 0.46 -0.88 -1.54
CA GLY A 332 -0.10 -1.68 -2.63
C GLY A 332 0.92 -2.18 -3.66
N LEU A 333 2.22 -2.03 -3.43
CA LEU A 333 3.24 -2.64 -4.25
C LEU A 333 3.43 -4.12 -3.83
N PRO A 334 3.36 -5.09 -4.77
CA PRO A 334 3.58 -6.50 -4.48
C PRO A 334 5.07 -6.85 -4.54
N PHE A 335 5.53 -7.58 -3.54
CA PHE A 335 6.85 -8.20 -3.48
C PHE A 335 6.69 -9.71 -3.56
N VAL A 336 7.16 -10.30 -4.67
CA VAL A 336 7.09 -11.74 -4.88
C VAL A 336 8.30 -12.40 -4.23
N THR A 337 8.05 -13.22 -3.21
CA THR A 337 9.09 -13.96 -2.51
C THR A 337 8.96 -15.47 -2.78
N PRO A 338 10.01 -16.27 -2.54
CA PRO A 338 9.90 -17.73 -2.58
C PRO A 338 8.85 -18.32 -1.63
N PHE A 339 8.36 -17.53 -0.67
CA PHE A 339 7.36 -17.94 0.31
C PHE A 339 5.95 -17.38 0.03
N GLY A 340 5.77 -16.65 -1.06
CA GLY A 340 4.52 -15.98 -1.40
C GLY A 340 4.68 -14.47 -1.59
N THR A 341 3.56 -13.76 -1.69
CA THR A 341 3.53 -12.33 -2.01
C THR A 341 3.24 -11.49 -0.77
N VAL A 342 4.10 -10.51 -0.51
CA VAL A 342 3.90 -9.46 0.50
C VAL A 342 3.49 -8.18 -0.21
N TYR A 343 2.55 -7.42 0.33
CA TYR A 343 2.17 -6.12 -0.21
C TYR A 343 2.64 -4.99 0.72
N SER A 344 3.13 -3.89 0.14
CA SER A 344 3.45 -2.69 0.93
C SER A 344 2.21 -2.07 1.56
N THR A 345 2.41 -1.49 2.73
CA THR A 345 1.34 -0.86 3.52
C THR A 345 1.22 0.62 3.23
N ASN A 346 0.04 1.19 3.46
CA ASN A 346 -0.21 2.61 3.52
C ASN A 346 0.49 3.21 4.75
N ILE A 347 1.38 4.17 4.52
CA ILE A 347 2.12 4.90 5.58
C ILE A 347 1.75 6.39 5.62
N THR A 348 0.62 6.76 5.02
CA THR A 348 0.04 8.10 5.17
C THR A 348 -0.57 8.28 6.57
N PRO A 349 -0.84 9.52 7.03
CA PRO A 349 -1.37 9.76 8.37
C PRO A 349 -2.88 9.50 8.48
N HIS A 350 -3.45 8.68 7.59
CA HIS A 350 -4.79 8.17 7.73
C HIS A 350 -4.87 7.25 8.96
N ALA A 351 -5.83 7.46 9.86
CA ALA A 351 -5.87 6.83 11.18
C ALA A 351 -6.11 5.31 11.11
N SER A 352 -7.11 4.87 10.34
CA SER A 352 -7.48 3.44 10.28
C SER A 352 -6.80 2.66 9.17
N GLU A 353 -6.52 3.29 8.02
CA GLU A 353 -5.96 2.62 6.85
C GLU A 353 -4.44 2.83 6.72
N GLY A 354 -3.87 3.86 7.36
CA GLY A 354 -2.44 4.21 7.36
C GLY A 354 -1.82 4.16 8.76
N ILE A 355 -0.84 5.04 9.02
CA ILE A 355 -0.13 5.13 10.32
C ILE A 355 -0.64 6.26 11.21
N GLY A 356 -1.82 6.83 10.95
CA GLY A 356 -2.32 7.99 11.70
C GLY A 356 -2.62 7.74 13.19
N GLU A 357 -2.76 6.48 13.61
CA GLU A 357 -2.86 6.12 15.03
C GLU A 357 -1.51 5.85 15.70
N TYR A 358 -0.41 5.73 14.95
CA TYR A 358 0.92 5.50 15.50
C TYR A 358 1.38 6.74 16.27
N ASP A 359 2.19 6.52 17.30
CA ASP A 359 3.08 7.55 17.81
C ASP A 359 4.50 7.36 17.25
N PHE A 360 5.42 8.25 17.61
CA PHE A 360 6.81 8.18 17.14
C PHE A 360 7.50 6.87 17.56
N GLU A 361 7.20 6.32 18.74
CA GLU A 361 7.82 5.08 19.21
C GLU A 361 7.30 3.87 18.45
N ASP A 362 6.02 3.85 18.09
CA ASP A 362 5.46 2.83 17.20
C ASP A 362 6.07 2.91 15.80
N PHE A 363 6.25 4.13 15.26
CA PHE A 363 6.91 4.33 13.97
C PHE A 363 8.36 3.84 14.01
N LYS A 364 9.12 4.24 15.03
CA LYS A 364 10.50 3.80 15.25
C LYS A 364 10.57 2.27 15.38
N ALA A 365 9.72 1.65 16.20
CA ALA A 365 9.69 0.20 16.36
C ALA A 365 9.34 -0.54 15.05
N ALA A 366 8.46 0.02 14.22
CA ALA A 366 8.20 -0.52 12.89
C ALA A 366 9.42 -0.37 11.98
N LEU A 367 10.07 0.79 12.02
CA LEU A 367 11.18 1.17 11.15
C LEU A 367 12.47 0.37 11.44
N VAL A 368 12.80 0.15 12.72
CA VAL A 368 14.10 -0.45 13.11
C VAL A 368 13.99 -1.80 13.81
N ASP A 369 12.89 -2.09 14.50
CA ASP A 369 12.70 -3.38 15.20
C ASP A 369 11.87 -4.39 14.39
N GLY A 370 11.32 -3.96 13.25
CA GLY A 370 10.39 -4.74 12.44
C GLY A 370 9.10 -5.07 13.21
N LYS A 371 8.66 -4.20 14.12
CA LYS A 371 7.49 -4.40 14.98
C LYS A 371 6.38 -3.37 14.68
N GLY A 372 5.42 -3.76 13.86
CA GLY A 372 4.20 -2.97 13.64
C GLY A 372 3.15 -3.19 14.74
N ARG A 373 2.12 -2.32 14.76
CA ARG A 373 1.00 -2.43 15.72
C ARG A 373 0.18 -3.71 15.58
N HIS A 374 0.18 -4.32 14.41
CA HIS A 374 -0.56 -5.57 14.11
C HIS A 374 0.33 -6.82 14.09
N GLY A 375 1.58 -6.72 14.54
CA GLY A 375 2.54 -7.82 14.60
C GLY A 375 3.87 -7.50 13.92
N TYR A 376 4.74 -8.51 13.87
CA TYR A 376 6.07 -8.38 13.26
C TYR A 376 6.00 -8.26 11.74
N LEU A 377 6.86 -7.40 11.18
CA LEU A 377 6.99 -7.13 9.76
C LEU A 377 7.85 -8.20 9.09
N TYR A 378 7.51 -8.52 7.84
CA TYR A 378 8.38 -9.37 7.03
C TYR A 378 9.66 -8.58 6.70
N PRO A 379 10.84 -9.22 6.67
CA PRO A 379 12.12 -8.57 6.33
C PRO A 379 12.22 -8.19 4.83
N ALA A 380 11.08 -8.10 4.13
CA ALA A 380 10.96 -7.34 2.89
C ALA A 380 10.95 -5.83 3.17
N MET A 381 10.48 -5.42 4.35
CA MET A 381 10.75 -4.10 4.89
C MET A 381 12.18 -4.13 5.48
N PRO A 382 13.12 -3.26 5.03
CA PRO A 382 14.54 -3.36 5.36
C PRO A 382 14.89 -2.79 6.74
N TYR A 383 14.16 -3.17 7.79
CA TYR A 383 14.40 -2.73 9.17
C TYR A 383 15.77 -3.17 9.69
N THR A 384 16.32 -4.25 9.13
CA THR A 384 17.69 -4.74 9.38
C THR A 384 18.77 -3.78 8.88
N SER A 385 18.45 -2.89 7.95
CA SER A 385 19.32 -1.79 7.51
C SER A 385 18.95 -0.48 8.17
N TYR A 386 17.66 -0.15 8.27
CA TYR A 386 17.21 1.10 8.88
C TYR A 386 17.55 1.24 10.35
N GLN A 387 17.89 0.15 11.06
CA GLN A 387 18.41 0.23 12.43
C GLN A 387 19.66 1.12 12.61
N TYR A 388 20.36 1.45 11.52
CA TYR A 388 21.50 2.36 11.56
C TYR A 388 21.13 3.84 11.41
N VAL A 389 19.87 4.15 11.10
CA VAL A 389 19.35 5.52 10.98
C VAL A 389 19.30 6.17 12.35
N THR A 390 19.67 7.45 12.42
CA THR A 390 19.69 8.16 13.69
C THR A 390 18.28 8.47 14.19
N ASP A 391 18.11 8.58 15.52
CA ASP A 391 16.83 8.96 16.11
C ASP A 391 16.29 10.30 15.60
N GLN A 392 17.18 11.26 15.29
CA GLN A 392 16.78 12.55 14.74
C GLN A 392 16.25 12.43 13.31
N ASP A 393 16.93 11.66 12.46
CA ASP A 393 16.50 11.44 11.08
C ASP A 393 15.17 10.68 11.04
N MET A 394 14.97 9.72 11.95
CA MET A 394 13.67 9.06 12.11
C MET A 394 12.57 10.02 12.54
N LEU A 395 12.88 10.97 13.44
CA LEU A 395 11.92 11.97 13.88
C LEU A 395 11.54 12.93 12.74
N ASP A 396 12.53 13.41 11.98
CA ASP A 396 12.31 14.26 10.82
C ASP A 396 11.43 13.54 9.77
N MET A 397 11.74 12.27 9.45
CA MET A 397 10.89 11.44 8.57
C MET A 397 9.48 11.26 9.12
N TRP A 398 9.33 11.06 10.43
CA TRP A 398 8.02 10.97 11.07
C TRP A 398 7.23 12.27 10.90
N GLU A 399 7.84 13.43 11.13
CA GLU A 399 7.18 14.73 10.94
C GLU A 399 6.73 14.94 9.50
N TYR A 400 7.56 14.59 8.52
CA TYR A 400 7.19 14.61 7.11
C TYR A 400 5.98 13.71 6.83
N LEU A 401 6.01 12.43 7.24
CA LEU A 401 4.89 11.50 7.04
C LEU A 401 3.61 11.92 7.78
N GLN A 402 3.71 12.69 8.87
CA GLN A 402 2.54 13.28 9.52
C GLN A 402 1.97 14.50 8.79
N SER A 403 2.76 15.10 7.89
CA SER A 403 2.41 16.30 7.12
C SER A 403 1.74 16.02 5.77
N ILE A 404 1.96 14.84 5.20
CA ILE A 404 1.43 14.47 3.87
C ILE A 404 -0.07 14.19 3.88
N THR A 405 -0.66 14.16 2.70
CA THR A 405 -2.09 13.85 2.50
C THR A 405 -2.45 12.46 3.03
N ALA A 406 -3.49 12.39 3.86
CA ALA A 406 -4.02 11.13 4.36
C ALA A 406 -4.80 10.41 3.25
N VAL A 407 -4.33 9.21 2.85
CA VAL A 407 -4.97 8.45 1.76
C VAL A 407 -5.85 7.34 2.34
N PRO A 408 -7.15 7.30 2.02
CA PRO A 408 -8.10 6.30 2.55
C PRO A 408 -8.04 4.95 1.82
N ARG A 409 -6.82 4.45 1.57
CA ARG A 409 -6.57 3.18 0.89
C ARG A 409 -6.28 2.07 1.89
N ARG A 410 -7.12 1.03 1.87
CA ARG A 410 -6.93 -0.17 2.67
C ARG A 410 -5.71 -0.97 2.21
N ASN A 411 -4.96 -1.53 3.15
CA ASN A 411 -3.87 -2.46 2.89
C ASN A 411 -4.36 -3.79 2.32
N ASP A 412 -3.63 -4.31 1.32
CA ASP A 412 -3.86 -5.64 0.76
C ASP A 412 -3.41 -6.74 1.73
N ASP A 413 -4.11 -7.87 1.68
CA ASP A 413 -3.75 -9.03 2.49
C ASP A 413 -2.56 -9.78 1.87
N ASN A 414 -1.53 -10.06 2.67
CA ASN A 414 -0.40 -10.86 2.23
C ASN A 414 -0.81 -12.31 1.91
N SER A 415 -0.22 -12.87 0.86
CA SER A 415 -0.43 -14.26 0.45
C SER A 415 0.83 -15.08 0.70
N MET A 416 0.96 -15.64 1.91
CA MET A 416 2.16 -16.36 2.35
C MET A 416 1.87 -17.85 2.57
N ILE A 417 2.80 -18.72 2.22
CA ILE A 417 2.68 -20.17 2.44
C ILE A 417 2.91 -20.52 3.91
N PHE A 418 2.32 -21.62 4.39
CA PHE A 418 2.66 -22.13 5.72
C PHE A 418 4.11 -22.66 5.75
N PRO A 419 4.92 -22.36 6.80
CA PRO A 419 4.58 -21.62 8.01
C PRO A 419 4.88 -20.11 7.97
N SER A 420 5.35 -19.56 6.85
CA SER A 420 5.71 -18.14 6.72
C SER A 420 4.53 -17.17 6.94
N ASN A 421 3.29 -17.65 6.86
CA ASN A 421 2.10 -16.87 7.22
C ASN A 421 1.92 -16.63 8.74
N ILE A 422 2.69 -17.31 9.61
CA ILE A 422 2.61 -17.13 11.06
C ILE A 422 3.50 -15.95 11.48
N ARG A 423 2.89 -14.78 11.67
CA ARG A 423 3.59 -13.52 12.04
C ARG A 423 4.48 -13.64 13.28
N LEU A 424 4.09 -14.41 14.30
CA LEU A 424 4.92 -14.60 15.50
C LEU A 424 6.25 -15.33 15.21
N GLY A 425 6.32 -16.12 14.14
CA GLY A 425 7.55 -16.78 13.70
C GLY A 425 8.64 -15.78 13.32
N LEU A 426 8.27 -14.56 12.90
CA LEU A 426 9.22 -13.51 12.55
C LEU A 426 10.00 -13.01 13.78
N LEU A 427 9.44 -13.06 15.00
CA LEU A 427 10.23 -12.80 16.20
C LEU A 427 11.40 -13.79 16.34
N SER A 428 11.16 -15.08 16.05
CA SER A 428 12.24 -16.07 16.06
C SER A 428 13.25 -15.81 14.95
N TRP A 429 12.81 -15.31 13.80
CA TRP A 429 13.70 -14.89 12.73
C TRP A 429 14.60 -13.73 13.19
N ASN A 430 14.03 -12.67 13.80
CA ASN A 430 14.79 -11.52 14.29
C ASN A 430 15.84 -11.96 15.33
N ILE A 431 15.47 -12.82 16.29
CA ILE A 431 16.41 -13.33 17.31
C ILE A 431 17.62 -14.04 16.71
N VAL A 432 17.45 -14.70 15.55
CA VAL A 432 18.51 -15.51 14.93
C VAL A 432 19.33 -14.72 13.92
N PHE A 433 18.71 -13.82 13.16
CA PHE A 433 19.31 -13.23 11.96
C PHE A 433 19.51 -11.71 12.02
N MET A 434 18.81 -10.99 12.89
CA MET A 434 19.00 -9.54 13.00
C MET A 434 20.32 -9.25 13.72
N ASP A 435 21.25 -8.57 13.03
CA ASP A 435 22.41 -7.99 13.70
C ASP A 435 21.93 -6.85 14.57
N THR A 436 22.35 -6.81 15.83
CA THR A 436 22.00 -5.74 16.78
C THR A 436 23.22 -4.91 17.17
N ASN A 437 24.36 -5.10 16.51
CA ASN A 437 25.55 -4.31 16.76
C ASN A 437 25.44 -2.94 16.09
N PRO A 438 25.90 -1.86 16.74
CA PRO A 438 25.93 -0.54 16.13
C PRO A 438 26.89 -0.52 14.94
N LEU A 439 26.61 0.35 13.97
CA LEU A 439 27.48 0.55 12.82
C LEU A 439 28.85 1.09 13.26
N SER A 440 29.92 0.36 12.92
CA SER A 440 31.29 0.81 13.19
C SER A 440 31.73 1.86 12.17
N TYR A 441 32.13 3.04 12.65
CA TYR A 441 32.70 4.12 11.82
C TYR A 441 34.22 4.18 11.89
N GLU A 442 34.87 3.18 12.48
CA GLU A 442 36.32 3.04 12.44
C GLU A 442 36.76 2.47 11.08
N VAL A 443 37.70 3.15 10.42
CA VAL A 443 38.24 2.69 9.13
C VAL A 443 39.05 1.39 9.34
N PRO A 444 38.71 0.29 8.66
CA PRO A 444 39.43 -0.98 8.75
C PRO A 444 40.91 -0.84 8.39
N ALA A 445 41.76 -1.67 8.99
CA ALA A 445 43.20 -1.61 8.79
C ALA A 445 43.60 -1.88 7.33
N GLU A 446 42.84 -2.73 6.65
CA GLU A 446 43.01 -3.16 5.27
C GLU A 446 42.88 -2.01 4.27
N ILE A 447 42.00 -1.05 4.55
CA ILE A 447 41.70 0.08 3.65
C ILE A 447 42.22 1.43 4.17
N LYS A 448 42.85 1.45 5.35
CA LYS A 448 43.28 2.67 6.05
C LYS A 448 44.17 3.58 5.20
N GLU A 449 45.02 3.01 4.35
CA GLU A 449 45.89 3.79 3.46
C GLU A 449 45.14 4.31 2.21
N SER A 450 44.04 3.66 1.84
CA SER A 450 43.23 4.03 0.68
C SER A 450 42.21 5.13 0.99
N VAL A 451 41.73 5.23 2.23
CA VAL A 451 40.77 6.24 2.67
C VAL A 451 41.48 7.53 3.03
N ASP A 452 41.41 8.51 2.13
CA ASP A 452 41.98 9.84 2.28
C ASP A 452 41.02 10.89 2.87
N ASP A 453 39.71 10.62 2.83
CA ASP A 453 38.65 11.44 3.44
C ASP A 453 37.74 10.55 4.31
N VAL A 454 38.02 10.57 5.62
CA VAL A 454 37.30 9.73 6.59
C VAL A 454 35.86 10.22 6.78
N GLU A 455 35.62 11.53 6.77
CA GLU A 455 34.27 12.08 6.98
C GLU A 455 33.35 11.69 5.82
N LYS A 456 33.85 11.80 4.58
CA LYS A 456 33.12 11.35 3.38
C LYS A 456 32.88 9.84 3.38
N TRP A 457 33.86 9.04 3.80
CA TRP A 457 33.67 7.58 3.93
C TRP A 457 32.59 7.24 4.97
N GLN A 458 32.60 7.89 6.13
CA GLN A 458 31.60 7.67 7.19
C GLN A 458 30.20 8.05 6.73
N LYS A 459 30.07 9.19 6.03
CA LYS A 459 28.81 9.65 5.45
C LYS A 459 28.28 8.68 4.39
N GLY A 460 29.16 8.23 3.48
CA GLY A 460 28.82 7.21 2.49
C GLY A 460 28.37 5.89 3.11
N LYS A 461 29.07 5.45 4.16
CA LYS A 461 28.71 4.25 4.93
C LYS A 461 27.32 4.37 5.56
N TYR A 462 27.00 5.53 6.15
CA TYR A 462 25.69 5.81 6.71
C TYR A 462 24.57 5.65 5.68
N TRP A 463 24.71 6.29 4.51
CA TRP A 463 23.75 6.20 3.43
C TRP A 463 23.63 4.78 2.89
N VAL A 464 24.74 4.11 2.58
CA VAL A 464 24.73 2.78 1.94
C VAL A 464 24.21 1.68 2.89
N ALA A 465 24.56 1.74 4.17
CA ALA A 465 24.13 0.72 5.15
C ALA A 465 22.72 0.99 5.71
N GLY A 466 22.37 2.27 5.89
CA GLY A 466 21.10 2.72 6.46
C GLY A 466 20.04 2.95 5.39
N LEU A 467 19.78 4.23 5.05
CA LEU A 467 18.65 4.64 4.21
C LEU A 467 18.70 4.10 2.78
N GLY A 468 19.87 3.98 2.17
CA GLY A 468 20.03 3.39 0.85
C GLY A 468 20.04 1.86 0.83
N HIS A 469 20.17 1.22 2.01
CA HIS A 469 20.05 -0.23 2.25
C HIS A 469 20.62 -1.14 1.14
N CYS A 470 21.74 -0.77 0.54
CA CYS A 470 22.18 -1.36 -0.73
C CYS A 470 22.49 -2.86 -0.59
N SER A 471 22.83 -3.30 0.63
CA SER A 471 23.10 -4.69 0.95
C SER A 471 21.86 -5.59 0.82
N GLU A 472 20.65 -5.04 0.98
CA GLU A 472 19.41 -5.79 0.87
C GLU A 472 19.18 -6.31 -0.56
N CYS A 473 19.62 -5.55 -1.57
CA CYS A 473 19.56 -6.00 -2.96
C CYS A 473 20.83 -6.69 -3.42
N HIS A 474 21.99 -6.14 -3.06
CA HIS A 474 23.27 -6.57 -3.63
C HIS A 474 24.00 -7.64 -2.80
N SER A 475 23.36 -8.31 -1.84
CA SER A 475 24.02 -9.38 -1.06
C SER A 475 23.26 -10.70 -1.14
N PRO A 476 23.96 -11.84 -1.23
CA PRO A 476 23.33 -13.14 -1.31
C PRO A 476 22.59 -13.46 -0.01
N ARG A 477 21.45 -14.15 -0.14
CA ARG A 477 20.59 -14.54 0.97
C ARG A 477 20.63 -16.04 1.23
N ASN A 478 20.50 -16.43 2.50
CA ASN A 478 20.37 -17.83 2.89
C ASN A 478 18.93 -18.35 2.64
N ILE A 479 18.68 -19.63 2.95
CA ILE A 479 17.36 -20.24 2.75
C ILE A 479 16.23 -19.59 3.57
N ALA A 480 16.55 -18.84 4.62
CA ALA A 480 15.59 -18.07 5.43
C ALA A 480 15.45 -16.62 4.94
N GLN A 481 15.99 -16.30 3.76
CA GLN A 481 16.02 -14.96 3.16
C GLN A 481 16.80 -13.90 3.98
N ALA A 482 17.65 -14.31 4.93
CA ALA A 482 18.55 -13.39 5.61
C ALA A 482 19.84 -13.17 4.81
N ILE A 483 20.39 -11.94 4.86
CA ILE A 483 21.67 -11.59 4.24
C ILE A 483 22.81 -12.44 4.83
N ILE A 484 23.71 -12.89 3.97
CA ILE A 484 24.94 -13.58 4.35
C ILE A 484 26.02 -12.50 4.56
N ALA A 485 26.27 -12.11 5.81
CA ALA A 485 27.08 -10.94 6.15
C ALA A 485 28.53 -10.97 5.61
N ASP A 486 29.18 -12.14 5.58
CA ASP A 486 30.54 -12.32 5.04
C ASP A 486 30.62 -12.25 3.50
N ARG A 487 29.48 -12.05 2.84
CA ARG A 487 29.35 -11.91 1.39
C ARG A 487 28.60 -10.64 0.99
N ILE A 488 28.61 -9.63 1.84
CA ILE A 488 27.97 -8.35 1.57
C ILE A 488 28.40 -7.81 0.20
N PHE A 489 27.44 -7.29 -0.57
CA PHE A 489 27.65 -6.73 -1.90
C PHE A 489 28.06 -7.70 -3.03
N GLN A 490 28.12 -9.02 -2.81
CA GLN A 490 28.49 -10.00 -3.84
C GLN A 490 27.38 -10.36 -4.86
N GLY A 491 26.32 -9.56 -4.90
CA GLY A 491 25.18 -9.69 -5.80
C GLY A 491 24.12 -10.70 -5.33
N ASN A 492 22.92 -10.58 -5.89
CA ASN A 492 21.80 -11.49 -5.63
C ASN A 492 20.74 -11.42 -6.73
N LEU A 493 19.98 -12.50 -6.91
CA LEU A 493 18.85 -12.53 -7.84
C LEU A 493 17.58 -12.02 -7.16
N ILE A 494 16.92 -11.02 -7.76
CA ILE A 494 15.70 -10.36 -7.28
C ILE A 494 14.79 -10.09 -8.48
N ASP A 495 13.53 -10.53 -8.42
CA ASP A 495 12.52 -10.33 -9.47
C ASP A 495 12.99 -10.70 -10.90
N GLY A 496 13.78 -11.77 -11.00
CA GLY A 496 14.33 -12.26 -12.26
C GLY A 496 15.46 -11.40 -12.83
N TRP A 497 15.97 -10.43 -12.07
CA TRP A 497 17.17 -9.64 -12.39
C TRP A 497 18.26 -9.92 -11.38
N ASN A 498 19.52 -9.88 -11.81
CA ASN A 498 20.64 -9.99 -10.89
C ASN A 498 21.01 -8.57 -10.43
N ALA A 499 20.86 -8.26 -9.14
CA ALA A 499 21.49 -7.09 -8.56
C ALA A 499 23.00 -7.36 -8.53
N PRO A 500 23.81 -6.66 -9.35
CA PRO A 500 25.20 -7.05 -9.60
C PRO A 500 26.07 -7.00 -8.35
N ASP A 501 27.22 -7.66 -8.41
CA ASP A 501 28.26 -7.55 -7.39
C ASP A 501 28.81 -6.10 -7.37
N ILE A 502 28.58 -5.39 -6.27
CA ILE A 502 29.04 -4.00 -6.05
C ILE A 502 30.17 -3.96 -5.03
N THR A 503 30.87 -5.08 -4.81
CA THR A 503 32.08 -5.07 -3.98
C THR A 503 33.09 -4.10 -4.57
N SER A 504 33.89 -3.48 -3.69
CA SER A 504 34.98 -2.59 -4.06
C SER A 504 35.94 -3.26 -5.05
N ASN A 505 36.17 -4.56 -4.88
CA ASN A 505 37.00 -5.36 -5.78
C ASN A 505 36.42 -5.51 -7.20
N GLU A 506 35.12 -5.84 -7.32
CA GLU A 506 34.48 -6.00 -8.63
C GLU A 506 34.33 -4.65 -9.32
N LEU A 507 33.91 -3.60 -8.61
CA LEU A 507 33.84 -2.22 -9.13
C LEU A 507 35.21 -1.76 -9.65
N TYR A 508 36.29 -2.01 -8.90
CA TYR A 508 37.66 -1.71 -9.34
C TYR A 508 38.05 -2.50 -10.60
N THR A 509 37.75 -3.80 -10.62
CA THR A 509 38.07 -4.69 -11.75
C THR A 509 37.34 -4.26 -13.02
N ASP A 510 36.07 -3.87 -12.91
CA ASP A 510 35.24 -3.36 -14.00
C ASP A 510 35.59 -1.91 -14.39
N GLY A 511 36.52 -1.28 -13.67
CA GLY A 511 37.05 0.04 -13.97
C GLY A 511 36.10 1.18 -13.63
N TRP A 512 35.27 1.01 -12.62
CA TRP A 512 34.49 2.10 -12.03
C TRP A 512 35.38 3.01 -11.18
N ASP A 513 35.07 4.30 -11.20
CA ASP A 513 35.62 5.29 -10.29
C ASP A 513 34.48 6.05 -9.61
N VAL A 514 34.84 6.93 -8.67
CA VAL A 514 33.88 7.68 -7.86
C VAL A 514 33.01 8.59 -8.74
N GLU A 515 33.57 9.24 -9.75
CA GLU A 515 32.85 10.20 -10.60
C GLU A 515 31.82 9.46 -11.47
N VAL A 516 32.26 8.41 -12.16
CA VAL A 516 31.43 7.60 -13.04
C VAL A 516 30.32 6.87 -12.28
N LEU A 517 30.61 6.37 -11.07
CA LEU A 517 29.60 5.75 -10.22
C LEU A 517 28.62 6.79 -9.67
N THR A 518 29.10 7.99 -9.31
CA THR A 518 28.22 9.09 -8.87
C THR A 518 27.25 9.49 -9.97
N ASP A 519 27.73 9.64 -11.20
CA ASP A 519 26.89 9.98 -12.34
C ASP A 519 25.83 8.89 -12.60
N PHE A 520 26.22 7.62 -12.51
CA PHE A 520 25.30 6.50 -12.66
C PHE A 520 24.22 6.50 -11.56
N LEU A 521 24.61 6.64 -10.29
CA LEU A 521 23.67 6.62 -9.18
C LEU A 521 22.77 7.87 -9.15
N HIS A 522 23.30 9.04 -9.48
CA HIS A 522 22.54 10.30 -9.41
C HIS A 522 21.64 10.53 -10.62
N THR A 523 22.04 10.06 -11.81
CA THR A 523 21.32 10.35 -13.07
C THR A 523 20.81 9.11 -13.80
N GLY A 524 21.20 7.92 -13.35
CA GLY A 524 20.93 6.68 -14.05
C GLY A 524 21.74 6.49 -15.33
N HIS A 525 22.71 7.37 -15.60
CA HIS A 525 23.53 7.36 -16.82
C HIS A 525 24.98 7.67 -16.50
N SER A 526 25.90 6.89 -17.07
CA SER A 526 27.33 7.17 -17.01
C SER A 526 28.05 6.63 -18.23
N ALA A 527 29.37 6.85 -18.29
CA ALA A 527 30.23 6.25 -19.31
C ALA A 527 30.19 4.70 -19.31
N LYS A 528 29.78 4.07 -18.20
CA LYS A 528 29.70 2.62 -18.03
C LYS A 528 28.32 2.04 -18.34
N GLY A 529 27.32 2.86 -18.67
CA GLY A 529 25.99 2.39 -19.06
C GLY A 529 24.85 3.18 -18.42
N THR A 530 23.67 2.56 -18.38
CA THR A 530 22.45 3.15 -17.82
C THR A 530 21.76 2.19 -16.87
N ALA A 531 21.06 2.73 -15.88
CA ALA A 531 20.26 1.96 -14.93
C ALA A 531 19.03 1.36 -15.63
N PHE A 532 18.68 0.12 -15.26
CA PHE A 532 17.49 -0.57 -15.76
C PHE A 532 16.85 -1.41 -14.64
N ALA A 533 15.63 -1.89 -14.89
CA ALA A 533 14.84 -2.65 -13.92
C ALA A 533 14.74 -1.91 -12.56
N GLY A 534 14.80 -2.63 -11.43
CA GLY A 534 14.65 -2.03 -10.10
C GLY A 534 15.66 -0.92 -9.79
N MET A 535 16.87 -0.95 -10.39
CA MET A 535 17.84 0.14 -10.20
C MET A 535 17.36 1.45 -10.85
N ALA A 536 16.61 1.39 -11.96
CA ALA A 536 16.03 2.58 -12.55
C ALA A 536 14.96 3.21 -11.63
N ASP A 537 14.17 2.38 -10.95
CA ASP A 537 13.18 2.86 -9.98
C ASP A 537 13.86 3.49 -8.76
N VAL A 538 14.95 2.89 -8.24
CA VAL A 538 15.76 3.46 -7.15
C VAL A 538 16.38 4.81 -7.55
N VAL A 539 16.95 4.92 -8.75
CA VAL A 539 17.48 6.21 -9.23
C VAL A 539 16.36 7.25 -9.31
N LYS A 540 15.24 6.89 -9.91
CA LYS A 540 14.12 7.79 -10.17
C LYS A 540 13.46 8.31 -8.90
N ASN A 541 13.19 7.44 -7.94
CA ASN A 541 12.39 7.76 -6.75
C ASN A 541 13.23 8.13 -5.52
N SER A 542 14.55 7.90 -5.57
CA SER A 542 15.47 8.12 -4.45
C SER A 542 16.73 8.90 -4.85
N LEU A 543 17.69 8.25 -5.52
CA LEU A 543 19.06 8.79 -5.62
C LEU A 543 19.17 10.07 -6.46
N SER A 544 18.29 10.25 -7.45
CA SER A 544 18.23 11.47 -8.27
C SER A 544 17.70 12.68 -7.50
N LEU A 545 16.95 12.45 -6.43
CA LEU A 545 16.41 13.48 -5.53
C LEU A 545 17.39 13.83 -4.41
N MET A 546 18.44 13.02 -4.23
CA MET A 546 19.53 13.31 -3.31
C MET A 546 20.47 14.38 -3.87
N THR A 547 21.18 15.06 -2.97
CA THR A 547 22.27 15.95 -3.38
C THR A 547 23.38 15.12 -4.03
N ARG A 548 24.00 15.64 -5.08
CA ARG A 548 25.12 14.95 -5.74
C ARG A 548 26.28 14.67 -4.78
N GLU A 549 26.49 15.54 -3.79
CA GLU A 549 27.53 15.35 -2.75
C GLU A 549 27.26 14.10 -1.89
N ASP A 550 26.00 13.85 -1.50
CA ASP A 550 25.63 12.67 -0.74
C ASP A 550 25.80 11.39 -1.57
N VAL A 551 25.34 11.40 -2.82
CA VAL A 551 25.55 10.27 -3.75
C VAL A 551 27.04 10.04 -4.04
N GLU A 552 27.84 11.10 -4.08
CA GLU A 552 29.29 11.00 -4.21
C GLU A 552 29.94 10.39 -2.98
N SER A 553 29.40 10.65 -1.77
CA SER A 553 29.85 9.97 -0.54
C SER A 553 29.54 8.47 -0.58
N MET A 554 28.35 8.07 -1.07
CA MET A 554 28.00 6.66 -1.28
C MET A 554 28.96 5.99 -2.26
N SER A 555 29.21 6.63 -3.40
CA SER A 555 30.15 6.15 -4.42
C SER A 555 31.57 6.02 -3.87
N TYR A 556 32.01 7.00 -3.08
CA TYR A 556 33.31 6.97 -2.42
C TYR A 556 33.42 5.80 -1.44
N TYR A 557 32.40 5.54 -0.61
CA TYR A 557 32.36 4.39 0.28
C TYR A 557 32.42 3.06 -0.48
N LEU A 558 31.57 2.87 -1.50
CA LEU A 558 31.55 1.64 -2.31
C LEU A 558 32.88 1.36 -3.02
N ILE A 559 33.53 2.40 -3.56
CA ILE A 559 34.83 2.27 -4.23
C ILE A 559 35.96 1.98 -3.23
N LYS A 560 35.99 2.63 -2.07
CA LYS A 560 37.04 2.40 -1.06
C LYS A 560 36.86 1.09 -0.30
N GLY A 561 35.62 0.61 -0.18
CA GLY A 561 35.28 -0.62 0.51
C GLY A 561 35.17 -0.48 2.03
N ASP A 562 35.11 -1.63 2.70
CA ASP A 562 34.96 -1.82 4.14
C ASP A 562 35.51 -3.20 4.56
N THR A 563 35.19 -3.63 5.78
CA THR A 563 35.48 -4.96 6.32
C THR A 563 34.88 -6.03 5.40
N ASP A 564 35.68 -7.05 5.05
CA ASP A 564 35.33 -8.14 4.12
C ASP A 564 34.95 -7.70 2.68
N ASN A 565 35.11 -6.41 2.36
CA ASN A 565 34.83 -5.82 1.05
C ASN A 565 35.92 -4.80 0.68
N PHE A 566 37.05 -5.26 0.15
CA PHE A 566 38.16 -4.38 -0.25
C PHE A 566 38.84 -4.91 -1.51
N ILE A 567 39.60 -4.05 -2.18
CA ILE A 567 40.33 -4.41 -3.40
C ILE A 567 41.40 -5.45 -3.07
N SER A 568 41.34 -6.61 -3.72
CA SER A 568 42.33 -7.66 -3.55
C SER A 568 43.69 -7.21 -4.11
N PRO A 569 44.83 -7.60 -3.49
CA PRO A 569 46.16 -7.22 -3.99
C PRO A 569 46.48 -7.68 -5.42
N ASP A 570 45.79 -8.69 -5.92
CA ASP A 570 45.91 -9.24 -7.28
C ASP A 570 44.82 -8.75 -8.24
N ALA A 571 43.92 -7.87 -7.80
CA ALA A 571 42.89 -7.29 -8.65
C ALA A 571 43.52 -6.42 -9.75
N VAL A 572 43.00 -6.53 -10.98
CA VAL A 572 43.49 -5.78 -12.13
C VAL A 572 42.30 -5.19 -12.88
N VAL A 573 42.36 -3.89 -13.15
CA VAL A 573 41.37 -3.20 -13.98
C VAL A 573 41.36 -3.79 -15.38
N LEU A 574 40.19 -4.21 -15.84
CA LEU A 574 39.93 -4.69 -17.18
C LEU A 574 40.13 -3.59 -18.21
N LYS A 575 40.67 -3.97 -19.38
CA LYS A 575 40.94 -3.03 -20.48
C LYS A 575 40.41 -3.60 -21.79
N PRO A 576 39.10 -3.44 -22.05
CA PRO A 576 38.51 -3.80 -23.33
C PRO A 576 39.25 -3.15 -24.50
N LYS A 577 39.57 -3.96 -25.51
CA LYS A 577 40.25 -3.46 -26.72
C LYS A 577 39.29 -2.96 -27.78
N GLY A 578 38.01 -3.35 -27.68
CA GLY A 578 37.04 -3.20 -28.76
C GLY A 578 37.22 -4.27 -29.83
N PHE A 579 36.40 -4.18 -30.88
CA PHE A 579 36.55 -5.05 -32.04
C PHE A 579 37.80 -4.67 -32.86
N ASP A 580 38.68 -5.64 -33.05
CA ASP A 580 39.88 -5.58 -33.87
C ASP A 580 39.74 -6.48 -35.11
N ASP A 581 40.79 -6.59 -35.92
CA ASP A 581 40.78 -7.45 -37.11
C ASP A 581 40.44 -8.92 -36.78
N SER A 582 40.78 -9.41 -35.59
CA SER A 582 40.40 -10.76 -35.17
C SER A 582 38.90 -10.85 -34.92
N ALA A 583 38.31 -9.83 -34.28
CA ALA A 583 36.88 -9.76 -34.06
C ALA A 583 36.11 -9.73 -35.39
N TYR A 584 36.49 -8.83 -36.30
CA TYR A 584 35.81 -8.65 -37.59
C TYR A 584 35.88 -9.86 -38.52
N ASN A 585 36.92 -10.70 -38.37
CA ASN A 585 37.09 -11.94 -39.14
C ASN A 585 36.50 -13.18 -38.44
N SER A 586 35.87 -13.03 -37.26
CA SER A 586 35.21 -14.12 -36.55
C SER A 586 33.90 -14.54 -37.22
N ASP A 587 33.58 -15.83 -37.21
CA ASP A 587 32.32 -16.37 -37.73
C ASP A 587 31.09 -15.84 -36.97
N ILE A 588 31.27 -15.31 -35.76
CA ILE A 588 30.20 -14.73 -34.92
C ILE A 588 29.91 -13.27 -35.24
N TYR A 589 30.88 -12.51 -35.80
CA TYR A 589 30.71 -11.09 -36.06
C TYR A 589 29.53 -10.75 -37.00
N PRO A 590 29.26 -11.51 -38.08
CA PRO A 590 28.07 -11.28 -38.90
C PRO A 590 26.75 -11.41 -38.12
N ILE A 591 26.69 -12.29 -37.12
CA ILE A 591 25.52 -12.42 -36.24
C ILE A 591 25.40 -11.15 -35.41
N TYR A 592 26.48 -10.73 -34.73
CA TYR A 592 26.51 -9.47 -33.97
C TYR A 592 26.06 -8.27 -34.81
N GLN A 593 26.57 -8.13 -36.03
CA GLN A 593 26.26 -7.00 -36.91
C GLN A 593 24.77 -6.98 -37.27
N GLN A 594 24.15 -8.14 -37.51
CA GLN A 594 22.74 -8.27 -37.87
C GLN A 594 21.79 -8.10 -36.69
N THR A 595 22.18 -8.53 -35.49
CA THR A 595 21.32 -8.48 -34.30
C THR A 595 21.53 -7.23 -33.46
N CYS A 596 22.79 -6.87 -33.17
CA CYS A 596 23.15 -5.85 -32.19
C CYS A 596 23.69 -4.57 -32.85
N GLY A 597 24.49 -4.70 -33.92
CA GLY A 597 25.29 -3.62 -34.49
C GLY A 597 24.48 -2.46 -35.10
N ALA A 598 23.23 -2.70 -35.50
CA ALA A 598 22.33 -1.66 -35.98
C ALA A 598 22.05 -0.58 -34.92
N CYS A 599 21.97 -0.98 -33.65
CA CYS A 599 21.72 -0.08 -32.53
C CYS A 599 23.02 0.25 -31.78
N HIS A 600 23.79 -0.76 -31.38
CA HIS A 600 25.00 -0.59 -30.57
C HIS A 600 26.26 -0.23 -31.37
N GLY A 601 26.13 -0.01 -32.67
CA GLY A 601 27.24 0.30 -33.57
C GLY A 601 27.99 -0.94 -34.04
N GLU A 602 28.55 -0.89 -35.25
CA GLU A 602 29.35 -2.00 -35.80
C GLU A 602 30.66 -2.23 -35.02
N ASP A 603 31.07 -1.24 -34.23
CA ASP A 603 32.25 -1.24 -33.36
C ASP A 603 31.91 -1.37 -31.86
N GLY A 604 30.63 -1.54 -31.52
CA GLY A 604 30.16 -1.68 -30.13
C GLY A 604 30.21 -0.41 -29.28
N LYS A 605 30.50 0.77 -29.86
CA LYS A 605 30.60 2.03 -29.11
C LYS A 605 29.26 2.71 -28.83
N GLY A 606 28.15 2.07 -29.18
CA GLY A 606 26.82 2.63 -29.02
C GLY A 606 26.52 3.72 -30.05
N ARG A 607 25.31 4.25 -29.96
CA ARG A 607 24.84 5.38 -30.76
C ARG A 607 23.94 6.21 -29.86
N ASP A 608 24.43 7.31 -29.31
CA ASP A 608 23.63 8.19 -28.45
C ASP A 608 22.60 8.98 -29.29
N PRO A 609 21.30 9.08 -28.91
CA PRO A 609 20.60 8.46 -27.76
C PRO A 609 19.83 7.18 -28.13
N ILE A 610 20.26 6.44 -29.15
CA ILE A 610 19.59 5.22 -29.62
C ILE A 610 19.86 4.03 -28.70
N ALA A 611 21.14 3.73 -28.43
CA ALA A 611 21.55 2.61 -27.61
C ALA A 611 22.90 2.88 -26.93
N PRO A 612 23.10 2.37 -25.70
CA PRO A 612 24.33 2.57 -24.95
C PRO A 612 25.52 1.86 -25.62
N ALA A 613 26.73 2.31 -25.28
CA ALA A 613 27.94 1.58 -25.62
C ALA A 613 27.92 0.20 -24.95
N LEU A 614 28.35 -0.82 -25.69
CA LEU A 614 28.67 -2.14 -25.16
C LEU A 614 30.16 -2.23 -24.79
N LEU A 615 31.00 -1.47 -25.51
CA LEU A 615 32.39 -1.26 -25.14
C LEU A 615 32.48 -0.56 -23.79
N ASP A 616 33.25 -1.14 -22.88
CA ASP A 616 33.47 -0.60 -21.52
C ASP A 616 32.18 -0.50 -20.68
N ASN A 617 31.14 -1.23 -21.06
CA ASN A 617 29.87 -1.25 -20.33
C ASN A 617 29.96 -2.11 -19.08
N GLY A 618 29.48 -1.60 -17.94
CA GLY A 618 29.55 -2.28 -16.64
C GLY A 618 28.92 -3.67 -16.63
N ILE A 619 27.79 -3.89 -17.29
CA ILE A 619 27.15 -5.22 -17.35
C ILE A 619 27.90 -6.20 -18.26
N ILE A 620 28.47 -5.70 -19.37
CA ILE A 620 29.27 -6.52 -20.28
C ILE A 620 30.62 -6.90 -19.64
N MET A 621 31.18 -5.96 -18.87
CA MET A 621 32.40 -6.15 -18.09
C MET A 621 32.18 -6.98 -16.85
N HIS A 622 30.97 -7.07 -16.30
CA HIS A 622 30.72 -7.77 -15.04
C HIS A 622 31.11 -9.25 -15.09
N ARG A 623 31.59 -9.82 -13.97
CA ARG A 623 32.00 -11.24 -13.91
C ARG A 623 30.85 -12.19 -14.20
N ASP A 624 29.69 -11.96 -13.62
CA ASP A 624 28.50 -12.77 -13.82
C ASP A 624 27.81 -12.41 -15.15
N PRO A 625 27.68 -13.35 -16.12
CA PRO A 625 26.99 -13.09 -17.38
C PRO A 625 25.47 -12.94 -17.27
N PHE A 626 24.84 -13.24 -16.12
CA PHE A 626 23.39 -13.36 -15.98
C PHE A 626 22.63 -12.19 -16.63
N ASN A 627 22.96 -10.95 -16.26
CA ASN A 627 22.25 -9.78 -16.78
C ASN A 627 22.52 -9.55 -18.27
N THR A 628 23.72 -9.87 -18.78
CA THR A 628 24.00 -9.78 -20.21
C THR A 628 23.11 -10.73 -21.02
N ILE A 629 22.89 -11.94 -20.49
CA ILE A 629 21.97 -12.93 -21.08
C ILE A 629 20.52 -12.46 -20.92
N ALA A 630 20.09 -12.14 -19.70
CA ALA A 630 18.71 -11.79 -19.38
C ALA A 630 18.21 -10.56 -20.15
N VAL A 631 19.05 -9.51 -20.29
CA VAL A 631 18.74 -8.33 -21.12
C VAL A 631 18.53 -8.71 -22.58
N THR A 632 19.35 -9.62 -23.12
CA THR A 632 19.23 -10.04 -24.53
C THR A 632 18.00 -10.91 -24.76
N VAL A 633 17.69 -11.77 -23.80
CA VAL A 633 16.53 -12.65 -23.83
C VAL A 633 15.23 -11.85 -23.70
N ARG A 634 15.13 -10.97 -22.69
CA ARG A 634 13.90 -10.24 -22.37
C ARG A 634 13.67 -8.99 -23.22
N GLY A 635 14.76 -8.39 -23.71
CA GLY A 635 14.75 -6.98 -24.11
C GLY A 635 14.68 -6.05 -22.90
N LEU A 636 14.63 -4.75 -23.18
CA LEU A 636 14.51 -3.69 -22.18
C LEU A 636 13.53 -2.63 -22.65
N GLU A 637 12.67 -2.17 -21.75
CA GLU A 637 11.92 -0.93 -21.96
C GLU A 637 12.82 0.29 -21.70
N PRO A 638 12.54 1.43 -22.36
CA PRO A 638 13.22 2.68 -22.06
C PRO A 638 12.95 3.12 -20.62
N THR A 639 14.01 3.41 -19.90
CA THR A 639 13.96 3.99 -18.56
C THR A 639 13.97 5.50 -18.68
N TYR A 640 12.81 6.14 -18.49
CA TYR A 640 12.62 7.59 -18.63
C TYR A 640 13.25 8.37 -17.46
N LEU A 641 14.57 8.25 -17.28
CA LEU A 641 15.33 8.84 -16.16
C LEU A 641 15.81 10.25 -16.47
N VAL A 642 16.14 10.52 -17.74
CA VAL A 642 16.64 11.84 -18.17
C VAL A 642 15.96 12.19 -19.50
N GLU A 643 15.18 13.27 -19.52
CA GLU A 643 14.28 13.62 -20.65
C GLU A 643 14.97 13.60 -22.02
N ASP A 644 16.24 14.02 -22.11
CA ASP A 644 17.01 14.15 -23.35
C ASP A 644 17.97 12.98 -23.66
N LYS A 645 18.07 11.96 -22.80
CA LYS A 645 19.04 10.85 -22.93
C LYS A 645 18.44 9.45 -22.88
N ASN A 646 17.11 9.32 -23.00
CA ASN A 646 16.46 8.02 -22.94
C ASN A 646 16.79 7.17 -24.17
N PHE A 647 17.33 5.97 -23.95
CA PHE A 647 17.59 5.00 -25.02
C PHE A 647 16.30 4.42 -25.60
N MET A 648 16.37 3.90 -26.83
CA MET A 648 15.25 3.17 -27.43
C MET A 648 15.02 1.83 -26.72
N PRO A 649 13.79 1.28 -26.75
CA PRO A 649 13.54 -0.08 -26.28
C PRO A 649 14.46 -1.07 -26.98
N MET A 650 15.05 -1.98 -26.21
CA MET A 650 15.82 -3.10 -26.73
C MET A 650 14.89 -4.28 -27.03
N ALA A 651 14.94 -4.79 -28.25
CA ALA A 651 14.13 -5.93 -28.66
C ALA A 651 14.53 -7.21 -27.90
N SER A 652 13.53 -8.06 -27.64
CA SER A 652 13.75 -9.42 -27.15
C SER A 652 14.29 -10.32 -28.26
N PHE A 653 15.26 -11.17 -27.92
CA PHE A 653 15.80 -12.21 -28.81
C PHE A 653 15.42 -13.63 -28.35
N GLU A 654 14.46 -13.77 -27.42
CA GLU A 654 14.00 -15.06 -26.87
C GLU A 654 13.77 -16.10 -27.97
N ASP A 655 12.96 -15.75 -28.98
CA ASP A 655 12.54 -16.63 -30.08
C ASP A 655 13.40 -16.51 -31.36
N VAL A 656 14.47 -15.71 -31.30
CA VAL A 656 15.31 -15.39 -32.47
C VAL A 656 16.62 -16.18 -32.46
N LEU A 657 17.25 -16.30 -31.29
CA LEU A 657 18.55 -16.96 -31.13
C LEU A 657 18.41 -18.24 -30.31
N SER A 658 18.96 -19.34 -30.82
CA SER A 658 19.10 -20.56 -30.03
C SER A 658 20.08 -20.36 -28.87
N ASP A 659 19.97 -21.19 -27.82
CA ASP A 659 20.85 -21.08 -26.64
C ASP A 659 22.34 -21.11 -26.99
N GLN A 660 22.71 -21.96 -27.95
CA GLN A 660 24.10 -22.06 -28.44
C GLN A 660 24.54 -20.77 -29.14
N GLN A 661 23.72 -20.23 -30.04
CA GLN A 661 24.05 -19.00 -30.76
C GLN A 661 24.13 -17.79 -29.83
N LEU A 662 23.23 -17.71 -28.86
CA LEU A 662 23.25 -16.64 -27.86
C LEU A 662 24.48 -16.75 -26.96
N ALA A 663 24.83 -17.95 -26.50
CA ALA A 663 26.03 -18.18 -25.70
C ALA A 663 27.33 -17.79 -26.43
N GLU A 664 27.44 -18.16 -27.71
CA GLU A 664 28.56 -17.77 -28.57
C GLU A 664 28.62 -16.25 -28.79
N LEU A 665 27.47 -15.61 -29.04
CA LEU A 665 27.36 -14.17 -29.25
C LEU A 665 27.73 -13.39 -27.97
N ILE A 666 27.21 -13.78 -26.81
CA ILE A 666 27.54 -13.14 -25.53
C ILE A 666 29.02 -13.35 -25.19
N THR A 667 29.56 -14.54 -25.42
CA THR A 667 31.01 -14.80 -25.25
C THR A 667 31.84 -13.86 -26.11
N PHE A 668 31.49 -13.72 -27.39
CA PHE A 668 32.18 -12.83 -28.33
C PHE A 668 32.12 -11.36 -27.87
N VAL A 669 30.94 -10.88 -27.47
CA VAL A 669 30.75 -9.50 -26.99
C VAL A 669 31.55 -9.26 -25.71
N ARG A 670 31.43 -10.12 -24.70
CA ARG A 670 32.14 -9.96 -23.41
C ARG A 670 33.65 -10.07 -23.56
N TYR A 671 34.14 -10.91 -24.48
CA TYR A 671 35.57 -11.02 -24.75
C TYR A 671 36.17 -9.73 -25.34
N HIS A 672 35.57 -9.21 -26.41
CA HIS A 672 36.13 -8.05 -27.10
C HIS A 672 35.78 -6.71 -26.44
N LEU A 673 34.54 -6.57 -25.98
CA LEU A 673 33.98 -5.30 -25.47
C LEU A 673 34.01 -5.20 -23.94
N GLY A 674 34.12 -6.33 -23.22
CA GLY A 674 34.22 -6.40 -21.77
C GLY A 674 35.56 -6.91 -21.21
N ALA A 675 36.48 -7.37 -22.07
CA ALA A 675 37.74 -8.01 -21.69
C ALA A 675 37.59 -9.24 -20.75
N ARG A 676 36.48 -9.98 -20.85
CA ARG A 676 36.24 -11.21 -20.09
C ARG A 676 36.55 -12.45 -20.92
N ASP A 677 37.39 -13.33 -20.39
CA ASP A 677 37.82 -14.57 -21.04
C ASP A 677 36.96 -15.80 -20.68
N VAL A 678 36.07 -15.66 -19.70
CA VAL A 678 35.12 -16.70 -19.29
C VAL A 678 34.07 -16.89 -20.38
N VAL A 679 34.03 -18.11 -20.92
CA VAL A 679 33.05 -18.53 -21.93
C VAL A 679 31.67 -18.70 -21.30
N VAL A 680 30.66 -18.14 -21.96
CA VAL A 680 29.25 -18.42 -21.67
C VAL A 680 28.83 -19.66 -22.45
N THR A 681 28.19 -20.60 -21.79
CA THR A 681 27.74 -21.87 -22.36
C THR A 681 26.25 -21.85 -22.69
N ALA A 682 25.81 -22.78 -23.54
CA ALA A 682 24.38 -22.95 -23.82
C ALA A 682 23.58 -23.35 -22.57
N GLU A 683 24.19 -24.05 -21.61
CA GLU A 683 23.52 -24.38 -20.35
C GLU A 683 23.31 -23.13 -19.49
N ASP A 684 24.28 -22.21 -19.43
CA ASP A 684 24.11 -20.93 -18.72
C ASP A 684 22.91 -20.13 -19.28
N VAL A 685 22.78 -20.10 -20.62
CA VAL A 685 21.64 -19.43 -21.27
C VAL A 685 20.32 -20.10 -20.92
N LYS A 686 20.29 -21.43 -20.96
CA LYS A 686 19.10 -22.21 -20.63
C LYS A 686 18.70 -22.02 -19.16
N ASP A 687 19.66 -22.03 -18.24
CA ASP A 687 19.42 -21.78 -16.81
C ASP A 687 18.84 -20.38 -16.57
N VAL A 688 19.33 -19.37 -17.29
CA VAL A 688 18.75 -18.01 -17.25
C VAL A 688 17.32 -18.02 -17.76
N ARG A 689 17.03 -18.64 -18.91
CA ARG A 689 15.65 -18.72 -19.44
C ARG A 689 14.69 -19.41 -18.45
N GLU A 690 15.08 -20.56 -17.91
CA GLU A 690 14.26 -21.27 -16.91
C GLU A 690 14.04 -20.43 -15.63
N THR A 691 15.04 -19.63 -15.25
CA THR A 691 14.95 -18.73 -14.10
C THR A 691 13.96 -17.59 -14.37
N LEU A 692 14.01 -17.01 -15.56
CA LEU A 692 13.08 -15.96 -15.99
C LEU A 692 11.64 -16.50 -16.06
N GLU A 693 11.43 -17.67 -16.65
CA GLU A 693 10.11 -18.33 -16.71
C GLU A 693 9.53 -18.54 -15.31
N LYS A 694 10.34 -19.04 -14.36
CA LYS A 694 9.91 -19.23 -12.96
C LYS A 694 9.58 -17.93 -12.25
N ALA A 695 10.24 -16.83 -12.63
CA ALA A 695 9.95 -15.49 -12.11
C ALA A 695 8.69 -14.86 -12.74
N GLY A 696 7.95 -15.59 -13.57
CA GLY A 696 6.71 -15.12 -14.20
C GLY A 696 6.92 -14.39 -15.52
N TYR A 697 8.12 -14.47 -16.12
CA TYR A 697 8.35 -13.98 -17.48
C TYR A 697 7.86 -15.01 -18.50
N ALA A 698 6.82 -14.68 -19.27
CA ALA A 698 6.27 -15.53 -20.31
C ALA A 698 6.34 -14.86 -21.70
N GLY A 699 7.54 -14.52 -22.15
CA GLY A 699 7.82 -14.04 -23.51
C GLY A 699 7.36 -12.62 -23.82
N GLY A 700 8.25 -11.84 -24.46
CA GLY A 700 7.98 -10.44 -24.84
C GLY A 700 8.25 -9.43 -23.73
N VAL A 701 8.30 -8.15 -24.10
CA VAL A 701 8.64 -7.07 -23.16
C VAL A 701 7.49 -6.89 -22.16
N HIS A 702 7.85 -6.82 -20.87
CA HIS A 702 6.95 -6.89 -19.70
C HIS A 702 5.49 -6.50 -19.94
N THR A 703 4.60 -7.46 -19.76
CA THR A 703 3.25 -7.20 -19.25
C THR A 703 3.14 -7.92 -17.90
N THR A 704 3.23 -7.17 -16.81
CA THR A 704 2.80 -7.55 -15.45
C THR A 704 1.28 -7.40 -15.12
N PRO A 705 0.30 -7.27 -16.06
CA PRO A 705 -1.13 -7.12 -15.73
C PRO A 705 -1.67 -8.18 -14.78
N ASP A 706 -1.26 -9.45 -14.94
CA ASP A 706 -1.81 -10.56 -14.16
C ASP A 706 -1.58 -10.39 -12.63
N MET A 707 -0.57 -9.62 -12.21
CA MET A 707 -0.28 -9.34 -10.79
C MET A 707 -1.15 -8.22 -10.20
N TYR A 708 -1.71 -7.34 -11.03
CA TYR A 708 -2.64 -6.29 -10.62
C TYR A 708 -4.10 -6.77 -10.70
N ASP A 709 -4.42 -7.66 -11.65
CA ASP A 709 -5.77 -8.18 -11.89
C ASP A 709 -6.34 -9.04 -10.74
N GLN A 710 -5.51 -9.57 -9.85
CA GLN A 710 -5.95 -10.39 -8.70
C GLN A 710 -6.20 -9.59 -7.41
N ARG A 711 -5.90 -8.28 -7.39
CA ARG A 711 -5.86 -7.47 -6.15
C ARG A 711 -7.21 -7.29 -5.50
N ASP A 712 -8.26 -7.20 -6.30
CA ASP A 712 -9.58 -6.86 -5.77
C ASP A 712 -10.59 -7.96 -6.07
N ARG A 713 -10.58 -9.01 -5.22
CA ARG A 713 -11.59 -10.08 -5.26
C ARG A 713 -13.02 -9.56 -5.00
N ASN A 714 -13.16 -8.28 -4.60
CA ASN A 714 -14.42 -7.60 -4.38
C ASN A 714 -14.85 -6.70 -5.55
N ILE A 715 -14.06 -6.58 -6.63
CA ILE A 715 -14.62 -6.18 -7.92
C ILE A 715 -15.39 -7.39 -8.43
N ASN A 716 -16.63 -7.54 -7.94
CA ASN A 716 -17.63 -8.33 -8.64
C ASN A 716 -17.87 -7.62 -9.97
N ILE A 717 -17.05 -7.95 -10.97
CA ILE A 717 -17.32 -7.64 -12.37
C ILE A 717 -18.56 -8.47 -12.73
N LYS A 718 -19.73 -7.85 -12.61
CA LYS A 718 -20.95 -8.27 -13.29
C LYS A 718 -21.67 -7.07 -13.86
#